data_AF-A0A9D9HGR0-F1
#
_entry.id   AF-A0A9D9HGR0-F1
#
_cell.length_a   1.000
_cell.length_b   1.000
_cell.length_c   1.000
_cell.angle_alpha   90.00
_cell.angle_beta   90.00
_cell.angle_gamma   90.00
#
_symmetry.space_group_name_H-M   'P 1'
#
loop_
_entity.id
_entity.type
_entity.pdbx_description
1 polymer ?
#
loop_
_entity_poly.entity_id
_entity_poly.type
_entity_poly.pdbx_seq_one_letter_code
_entity_poly.pdbx_strand_id
1 'polypeptide(L)'
;MRKIIAVPCFAAGILALVSCQKEISENLASGNVPMVTRSMTVEGDEWTDEGTKSVYEPGTGIYLTGDESMDVYYGSLAVSTKMSRVTDVVSAGGGKYTITHPEITDATSYDYNVITPKLPTTGTNSAGTSITFRFSPVQTPGQNTFDPNFDLLYGQGVRSADAMLDEIGIPGFKRITAPFKVEISDGAGVFEGEKIRSVTTSFSKTAVSPDNDNPGCALVGLFYLNFGIDDYASCKLNSVKPAGNAVTAVYADGLEKTGDNYPVWYMVNPASLDSGELTVTVTTDTRTITRTVNLAETLNIEKDKFNILRFDITGSGYTVAESVYTDFTALSSGSLSSSVALIASNGVSYSWGFERCSIETQSPLPNSLSPKNKTNGGKITLPQVPGKDITRIRLYANPDNARNNNVITLNDDTGTSVNFNSYTETDDALACSGGVLEIAVPESMRGTTLYLTSTGATKLNGIALVLEDNGDNVPEIDENDYYALFEAGHSIEINGEVYNIATHTAYDKLDVADLTLDNINAAGIHFIDNTGQTEEKTITGTNMGNETVLIGRYKDSQPHIRFLKSDGTDGQMSIRNTVTFKNMHISSGHGTSMFATSGAKESQNSILVLEDCTLSCIDKGKTIISDNHQTKSFISVTLNNCLVEFVNDGSCVITYPTNKTDFSGKGLTVNNCVIYSKDLVKGNIISIGTSSNKTVTEDIDIVVTDNTIYNISAPNVLVRAYTANSLTVKNNVAYYAAGPSKSYLTAIYNGDFPAANAEITGNYLYTQYSKEDNFWSLVHTGSFKDPVPSGNYLHSEADGCISSFDTENGYFPINTAVVTNGAGADYDTKYWIAH
;
A
#
# COMPACT_ATOMS: atom_id res chain seq x y z
N MET A 1 30.00 4.67 45.23
CA MET A 1 30.83 5.03 46.41
C MET A 1 31.06 6.54 46.34
N ARG A 2 30.66 7.31 47.38
CA ARG A 2 30.70 8.78 47.42
C ARG A 2 32.11 9.32 47.77
N LYS A 3 32.47 10.49 47.21
CA LYS A 3 33.15 11.69 47.80
C LYS A 3 33.41 12.70 46.65
N ILE A 4 32.60 13.74 46.41
CA ILE A 4 32.47 15.06 47.08
C ILE A 4 33.80 15.77 47.38
N ILE A 5 34.06 16.90 46.70
CA ILE A 5 34.44 18.20 47.30
C ILE A 5 33.70 19.31 46.54
N ALA A 6 33.05 20.21 47.28
CA ALA A 6 32.39 21.43 46.81
C ALA A 6 33.12 22.67 47.37
N VAL A 7 32.54 23.85 47.12
CA VAL A 7 32.70 25.21 47.72
C VAL A 7 33.64 26.21 46.97
N PRO A 8 33.42 27.56 47.04
CA PRO A 8 32.59 28.36 46.12
C PRO A 8 33.28 29.67 45.60
N CYS A 9 32.54 30.49 44.85
CA CYS A 9 32.56 31.97 44.82
C CYS A 9 33.42 32.78 43.79
N PHE A 10 32.70 33.75 43.19
CA PHE A 10 33.08 35.10 42.71
C PHE A 10 33.87 35.33 41.41
N ALA A 11 33.25 36.20 40.59
CA ALA A 11 33.71 37.09 39.52
C ALA A 11 35.23 37.24 39.20
N ALA A 12 35.47 37.22 37.89
CA ALA A 12 36.48 37.96 37.09
C ALA A 12 37.98 37.89 37.47
N GLY A 13 38.82 37.42 36.52
CA GLY A 13 40.27 37.72 36.50
C GLY A 13 41.18 36.76 35.71
N ILE A 14 41.36 37.02 34.39
CA ILE A 14 42.62 37.23 33.62
C ILE A 14 43.85 36.27 33.77
N LEU A 15 44.47 35.96 32.59
CA LEU A 15 45.87 35.54 32.23
C LEU A 15 46.23 34.03 32.31
N ALA A 16 46.95 33.37 31.37
CA ALA A 16 47.88 33.81 30.31
C ALA A 16 48.23 32.72 29.23
N LEU A 17 48.44 33.18 27.96
CA LEU A 17 49.51 32.88 26.94
C LEU A 17 49.76 31.40 26.47
N VAL A 18 49.89 31.02 25.17
CA VAL A 18 50.87 31.41 24.10
C VAL A 18 50.46 30.82 22.70
N SER A 19 50.70 31.60 21.62
CA SER A 19 50.83 31.29 20.16
C SER A 19 49.62 30.68 19.40
N CYS A 20 49.03 31.34 18.40
CA CYS A 20 49.60 31.52 17.05
C CYS A 20 49.01 32.72 16.27
N GLN A 21 49.67 33.05 15.16
CA GLN A 21 49.71 34.36 14.51
C GLN A 21 48.46 34.75 13.70
N LYS A 22 48.18 36.07 13.69
CA LYS A 22 47.42 36.77 12.66
C LYS A 22 48.09 36.53 11.30
N GLU A 23 47.57 35.62 10.46
CA GLU A 23 47.89 35.65 9.04
C GLU A 23 47.12 36.80 8.39
N ILE A 24 47.72 37.99 8.39
CA ILE A 24 47.45 38.95 7.33
C ILE A 24 48.15 38.37 6.12
N SER A 25 47.40 37.95 5.10
CA SER A 25 47.97 37.76 3.78
C SER A 25 48.35 39.15 3.24
N GLU A 26 49.55 39.62 3.60
CA GLU A 26 50.19 40.73 2.92
C GLU A 26 50.60 40.27 1.52
N ASN A 27 49.67 40.36 0.59
CA ASN A 27 50.01 40.60 -0.81
C ASN A 27 49.05 41.64 -1.39
N LEU A 28 49.47 42.88 -1.21
CA LEU A 28 48.86 44.10 -1.74
C LEU A 28 48.99 44.10 -3.27
N ALA A 29 47.89 43.79 -3.95
CA ALA A 29 47.60 44.30 -5.29
C ALA A 29 46.47 45.34 -5.17
N SER A 30 46.67 46.51 -5.78
CA SER A 30 45.77 47.66 -5.72
C SER A 30 44.34 47.29 -6.15
N GLY A 31 43.39 47.32 -5.21
CA GLY A 31 41.96 47.06 -5.46
C GLY A 31 41.31 46.04 -4.53
N ASN A 32 42.08 45.29 -3.74
CA ASN A 32 41.52 44.34 -2.78
C ASN A 32 41.14 44.99 -1.46
N VAL A 33 39.88 44.81 -1.04
CA VAL A 33 39.37 45.19 0.28
C VAL A 33 40.07 44.33 1.33
N PRO A 34 40.57 44.88 2.46
CA PRO A 34 41.15 44.07 3.53
C PRO A 34 40.16 42.98 3.94
N MET A 35 40.62 41.75 4.14
CA MET A 35 39.74 40.63 4.51
C MET A 35 39.95 40.25 5.98
N VAL A 36 38.86 39.90 6.63
CA VAL A 36 38.76 39.39 7.99
C VAL A 36 38.42 37.91 7.89
N THR A 37 39.32 37.05 8.37
CA THR A 37 39.12 35.59 8.46
C THR A 37 38.90 35.17 9.91
N ARG A 38 37.90 34.32 10.16
CA ARG A 38 37.54 33.81 11.49
C ARG A 38 37.24 32.33 11.43
N SER A 39 37.64 31.58 12.45
CA SER A 39 37.30 30.17 12.55
C SER A 39 36.32 29.90 13.70
N MET A 40 35.47 28.90 13.53
CA MET A 40 34.61 28.33 14.55
C MET A 40 34.76 26.82 14.52
N THR A 41 34.85 26.17 15.68
CA THR A 41 34.85 24.71 15.75
C THR A 41 33.49 24.24 16.27
N VAL A 42 32.88 23.30 15.55
CA VAL A 42 31.74 22.55 16.06
C VAL A 42 32.30 21.28 16.67
N GLU A 43 32.53 21.31 17.99
CA GLU A 43 33.01 20.15 18.75
C GLU A 43 31.83 19.25 19.16
N GLY A 44 32.00 17.93 19.00
CA GLY A 44 31.01 16.91 19.34
C GLY A 44 31.15 16.37 20.77
N ASP A 45 31.39 17.23 21.76
CA ASP A 45 31.46 16.81 23.16
C ASP A 45 30.08 16.79 23.84
N GLU A 46 29.84 15.79 24.70
CA GLU A 46 28.61 15.66 25.48
C GLU A 46 28.37 16.91 26.36
N TRP A 47 27.17 17.48 26.24
CA TRP A 47 26.73 18.67 26.97
C TRP A 47 26.77 18.41 28.49
N THR A 48 27.72 19.01 29.20
CA THR A 48 27.81 18.91 30.66
C THR A 48 26.77 19.82 31.33
N ASP A 49 25.68 19.21 31.75
CA ASP A 49 24.65 19.54 32.74
C ASP A 49 24.41 21.00 33.24
N GLU A 50 23.09 21.26 33.34
CA GLU A 50 22.33 22.25 34.15
C GLU A 50 21.98 23.64 33.59
N GLY A 51 22.45 24.07 32.41
CA GLY A 51 22.06 25.36 31.80
C GLY A 51 20.95 25.33 30.73
N THR A 52 20.87 24.27 29.96
CA THR A 52 19.97 24.14 28.80
C THR A 52 19.81 22.66 28.51
N LYS A 53 18.78 22.04 29.08
CA LYS A 53 18.47 20.64 28.79
C LYS A 53 17.71 20.56 27.46
N SER A 54 18.36 20.04 26.42
CA SER A 54 17.68 19.32 25.33
C SER A 54 18.28 17.92 25.27
N VAL A 55 17.53 16.90 25.69
CA VAL A 55 17.94 15.49 25.58
C VAL A 55 16.68 14.77 25.08
N TYR A 56 16.72 14.05 23.97
CA TYR A 56 17.41 12.76 23.88
C TYR A 56 17.88 12.33 22.49
N GLU A 57 19.02 11.64 22.46
CA GLU A 57 19.51 10.74 21.40
C GLU A 57 20.04 9.43 22.02
N PRO A 58 20.08 8.33 21.26
CA PRO A 58 21.23 7.45 21.27
C PRO A 58 22.10 7.68 20.02
N GLY A 59 23.09 8.57 20.20
CA GLY A 59 24.40 8.68 19.53
C GLY A 59 24.43 9.26 18.11
N THR A 60 24.56 10.55 17.86
CA THR A 60 25.58 11.50 18.34
C THR A 60 25.19 12.87 17.78
N GLY A 61 25.39 13.96 18.53
CA GLY A 61 24.91 15.30 18.17
C GLY A 61 25.24 15.80 16.76
N ILE A 62 24.48 16.81 16.30
CA ILE A 62 24.59 17.55 15.02
C ILE A 62 25.44 16.84 13.94
N TYR A 63 24.81 15.96 13.15
CA TYR A 63 25.42 15.36 11.98
C TYR A 63 25.18 16.23 10.74
N LEU A 64 26.24 16.88 10.22
CA LEU A 64 26.18 17.63 8.96
C LEU A 64 26.60 16.71 7.80
N THR A 65 25.72 16.56 6.81
CA THR A 65 25.88 15.61 5.69
C THR A 65 26.83 16.10 4.60
N GLY A 66 27.16 17.40 4.60
CA GLY A 66 28.05 18.05 3.63
C GLY A 66 27.33 18.75 2.49
N ASP A 67 26.00 18.62 2.41
CA ASP A 67 25.14 19.30 1.44
C ASP A 67 24.64 20.66 1.98
N GLU A 68 24.87 20.93 3.26
CA GLU A 68 24.48 22.14 3.96
C GLU A 68 25.38 23.33 3.63
N SER A 69 24.79 24.50 3.38
CA SER A 69 25.51 25.78 3.34
C SER A 69 25.20 26.60 4.59
N MET A 70 26.22 27.15 5.23
CA MET A 70 26.05 28.01 6.41
C MET A 70 26.09 29.48 5.99
N ASP A 71 25.06 30.22 6.38
CA ASP A 71 25.01 31.66 6.18
C ASP A 71 25.47 32.37 7.45
N VAL A 72 26.54 33.15 7.33
CA VAL A 72 27.02 34.02 8.40
C VAL A 72 26.76 35.46 8.06
N TYR A 73 26.07 36.12 8.97
CA TYR A 73 25.76 37.54 8.88
C TYR A 73 26.69 38.32 9.81
N TYR A 74 27.33 39.36 9.28
CA TYR A 74 28.20 40.24 10.04
C TYR A 74 27.86 41.72 9.81
N GLY A 75 28.01 42.56 10.84
CA GLY A 75 27.77 44.01 10.77
C GLY A 75 28.48 44.81 11.88
N SER A 76 28.62 46.13 11.69
CA SER A 76 29.24 47.04 12.66
C SER A 76 28.22 47.72 13.57
N LEU A 77 28.52 47.83 14.88
CA LEU A 77 27.66 48.52 15.87
C LEU A 77 27.60 50.06 15.70
N ALA A 78 28.56 50.66 14.99
CA ALA A 78 28.72 52.12 14.94
C ALA A 78 27.96 52.82 13.80
N VAL A 79 27.47 52.09 12.79
CA VAL A 79 26.88 52.67 11.57
C VAL A 79 25.63 51.89 11.20
N SER A 80 24.53 52.61 10.94
CA SER A 80 23.23 52.06 10.54
C SER A 80 23.35 50.91 9.52
N THR A 81 23.09 49.70 9.99
CA THR A 81 22.61 48.49 9.26
C THR A 81 23.23 48.22 7.88
N LYS A 82 24.47 47.72 7.87
CA LYS A 82 24.96 46.87 6.77
C LYS A 82 25.25 45.48 7.32
N MET A 83 24.28 44.57 7.18
CA MET A 83 24.55 43.13 7.34
C MET A 83 25.01 42.59 5.99
N SER A 84 26.22 42.06 5.96
CA SER A 84 26.72 41.34 4.78
C SER A 84 26.64 39.84 5.05
N ARG A 85 26.27 39.09 4.01
CA ARG A 85 26.09 37.63 4.06
C ARG A 85 27.29 36.96 3.43
N VAL A 86 27.83 35.96 4.11
CA VAL A 86 28.76 34.98 3.54
C VAL A 86 28.10 33.63 3.57
N THR A 87 28.02 32.97 2.42
CA THR A 87 27.60 31.57 2.31
C THR A 87 28.85 30.74 2.12
N ASP A 88 29.08 29.75 2.98
CA ASP A 88 30.18 28.78 2.82
C ASP A 88 29.66 27.34 2.86
N VAL A 89 30.35 26.43 2.17
CA VAL A 89 29.98 25.02 2.06
C VAL A 89 30.56 24.25 3.24
N VAL A 90 29.72 23.51 3.95
CA VAL A 90 30.13 22.71 5.10
C VAL A 90 30.77 21.41 4.58
N SER A 91 31.99 21.10 4.99
CA SER A 91 32.57 19.76 4.78
C SER A 91 31.93 18.75 5.73
N ALA A 92 31.56 17.56 5.23
CA ALA A 92 30.86 16.52 5.99
C ALA A 92 31.60 16.12 7.30
N GLY A 93 30.82 15.96 8.39
CA GLY A 93 31.32 15.67 9.74
C GLY A 93 31.64 16.92 10.60
N GLY A 94 31.74 16.75 11.93
CA GLY A 94 32.16 17.81 12.85
C GLY A 94 33.57 18.33 12.53
N GLY A 95 33.80 19.63 12.71
CA GLY A 95 35.08 20.25 12.31
C GLY A 95 35.19 21.75 12.56
N LYS A 96 36.36 22.30 12.18
CA LYS A 96 36.70 23.72 12.26
C LYS A 96 36.36 24.41 10.94
N TYR A 97 35.35 25.27 10.96
CA TYR A 97 34.89 26.07 9.82
C TYR A 97 35.56 27.43 9.83
N THR A 98 35.86 27.98 8.64
CA THR A 98 36.54 29.28 8.52
C THR A 98 35.76 30.20 7.60
N ILE A 99 35.34 31.36 8.11
CA ILE A 99 34.60 32.38 7.38
C ILE A 99 35.57 33.51 7.02
N THR A 100 35.56 33.96 5.77
CA THR A 100 36.35 35.10 5.31
C THR A 100 35.47 36.17 4.68
N HIS A 101 35.57 37.41 5.13
CA HIS A 101 34.76 38.52 4.63
C HIS A 101 35.53 39.83 4.54
N PRO A 102 35.13 40.80 3.70
CA PRO A 102 35.75 42.12 3.67
C PRO A 102 35.60 42.89 5.00
N GLU A 103 36.63 43.63 5.38
CA GLU A 103 36.63 44.54 6.52
C GLU A 103 35.61 45.67 6.29
N ILE A 104 34.81 45.97 7.32
CA ILE A 104 33.91 47.12 7.30
C ILE A 104 34.71 48.33 7.78
N THR A 105 34.84 49.34 6.91
CA THR A 105 35.53 50.60 7.23
C THR A 105 34.92 51.23 8.49
N ASP A 106 35.78 51.61 9.44
CA ASP A 106 35.44 52.22 10.73
C ASP A 106 34.70 51.32 11.75
N ALA A 107 34.64 50.00 11.53
CA ALA A 107 34.06 49.07 12.49
C ALA A 107 34.94 48.92 13.75
N THR A 108 34.41 49.29 14.92
CA THR A 108 35.05 49.08 16.23
C THR A 108 34.71 47.72 16.84
N SER A 109 33.66 47.06 16.36
CA SER A 109 33.24 45.71 16.73
C SER A 109 32.37 45.09 15.62
N TYR A 110 32.31 43.76 15.59
CA TYR A 110 31.50 42.98 14.67
C TYR A 110 30.50 42.13 15.47
N ASP A 111 29.25 42.09 15.02
CA ASP A 111 28.25 41.13 15.49
C ASP A 111 28.13 39.99 14.47
N TYR A 112 28.44 38.75 14.88
CA TYR A 112 28.28 37.56 14.04
C TYR A 112 27.03 36.78 14.43
N ASN A 113 26.18 36.49 13.45
CA ASN A 113 25.02 35.61 13.62
C ASN A 113 25.19 34.40 12.70
N VAL A 114 25.23 33.21 13.30
CA VAL A 114 25.38 31.94 12.58
C VAL A 114 24.01 31.34 12.39
N ILE A 115 23.68 31.03 11.14
CA ILE A 115 22.38 30.53 10.76
C ILE A 115 22.57 29.29 9.87
N THR A 116 21.87 28.21 10.23
CA THR A 116 22.03 26.84 9.69
C THR A 116 21.33 26.65 8.32
N PRO A 117 21.29 25.43 7.73
CA PRO A 117 21.43 25.21 6.30
C PRO A 117 20.47 26.03 5.44
N LYS A 118 21.06 26.62 4.40
CA LYS A 118 20.36 27.35 3.34
C LYS A 118 19.28 26.47 2.70
N LEU A 119 18.02 26.70 3.09
CA LEU A 119 16.87 26.33 2.28
C LEU A 119 16.70 27.33 1.12
N PRO A 120 16.05 26.95 0.01
CA PRO A 120 16.07 27.72 -1.26
C PRO A 120 15.61 29.18 -1.18
N THR A 121 14.92 29.62 -0.12
CA THR A 121 14.26 30.94 -0.05
C THR A 121 14.58 31.76 1.22
N THR A 122 15.86 31.90 1.58
CA THR A 122 16.29 32.87 2.62
C THR A 122 16.37 34.31 2.09
N GLY A 123 15.81 35.27 2.84
CA GLY A 123 15.85 36.69 2.47
C GLY A 123 15.70 37.63 3.67
N THR A 124 16.32 38.81 3.58
CA THR A 124 16.12 39.90 4.53
C THR A 124 14.84 40.66 4.19
N ASN A 125 14.14 41.19 5.19
CA ASN A 125 13.04 42.13 4.95
C ASN A 125 13.55 43.38 4.20
N SER A 126 12.61 44.17 3.66
CA SER A 126 12.92 45.41 2.92
C SER A 126 13.65 46.48 3.75
N ALA A 127 13.71 46.33 5.07
CA ALA A 127 14.44 47.20 5.99
C ALA A 127 15.85 46.68 6.34
N GLY A 128 16.24 45.48 5.89
CA GLY A 128 17.53 44.86 6.21
C GLY A 128 17.69 44.40 7.67
N THR A 129 16.61 44.36 8.44
CA THR A 129 16.65 44.18 9.91
C THR A 129 16.19 42.81 10.39
N SER A 130 15.54 42.01 9.54
CA SER A 130 15.07 40.66 9.93
C SER A 130 15.32 39.64 8.83
N ILE A 131 15.65 38.40 9.23
CA ILE A 131 15.99 37.29 8.33
C ILE A 131 14.85 36.27 8.38
N THR A 132 14.32 35.90 7.22
CA THR A 132 13.19 34.97 7.12
C THR A 132 13.66 33.56 6.74
N PHE A 133 13.30 32.57 7.55
CA PHE A 133 13.42 31.13 7.25
C PHE A 133 12.04 30.59 6.95
N ARG A 134 11.90 29.81 5.89
CA ARG A 134 10.66 29.13 5.52
C ARG A 134 10.90 27.64 5.52
N PHE A 135 10.31 26.94 6.48
CA PHE A 135 10.23 25.49 6.48
C PHE A 135 8.87 25.10 5.88
N SER A 136 8.89 24.20 4.92
CA SER A 136 7.69 23.46 4.50
C SER A 136 7.43 22.36 5.54
N PRO A 137 6.18 21.89 5.77
CA PRO A 137 5.92 20.70 6.56
C PRO A 137 6.61 19.46 5.96
N VAL A 138 7.03 19.55 4.70
CA VAL A 138 7.85 18.57 3.98
C VAL A 138 9.31 19.01 4.05
N GLN A 139 10.13 18.29 4.80
CA GLN A 139 11.57 18.34 4.56
C GLN A 139 11.91 17.37 3.42
N THR A 140 12.68 17.82 2.44
CA THR A 140 13.56 16.96 1.63
C THR A 140 14.84 17.75 1.36
N PRO A 141 16.02 17.10 1.39
CA PRO A 141 16.54 16.49 0.16
C PRO A 141 17.16 15.08 0.35
N GLY A 142 16.85 14.15 -0.56
CA GLY A 142 17.66 12.95 -0.83
C GLY A 142 17.16 11.63 -0.23
N GLN A 143 16.05 11.10 -0.75
CA GLN A 143 15.51 9.75 -0.48
C GLN A 143 14.98 9.49 0.93
N ASN A 144 13.67 9.28 1.09
CA ASN A 144 12.99 8.46 2.12
C ASN A 144 13.52 8.50 3.58
N THR A 145 14.30 9.50 3.96
CA THR A 145 15.01 9.59 5.22
C THR A 145 14.71 10.97 5.78
N PHE A 146 13.62 11.03 6.53
CA PHE A 146 13.49 12.07 7.54
C PHE A 146 14.63 11.84 8.55
N ASP A 147 15.52 12.80 8.72
CA ASP A 147 16.46 12.80 9.83
C ASP A 147 15.80 13.50 11.02
N PRO A 148 15.28 12.76 12.02
CA PRO A 148 14.71 13.38 13.20
C PRO A 148 15.72 14.14 14.06
N ASN A 149 17.00 13.99 13.76
CA ASN A 149 18.10 14.73 14.37
C ASN A 149 18.34 16.08 13.67
N PHE A 150 17.52 16.44 12.67
CA PHE A 150 17.59 17.76 12.06
C PHE A 150 17.15 18.84 13.06
N ASP A 151 18.15 19.48 13.66
CA ASP A 151 17.98 20.59 14.57
C ASP A 151 18.16 21.92 13.85
N LEU A 152 17.17 22.80 13.97
CA LEU A 152 17.37 24.21 13.66
C LEU A 152 18.17 24.83 14.80
N LEU A 153 19.48 24.94 14.59
CA LEU A 153 20.38 25.55 15.55
C LEU A 153 20.41 27.07 15.34
N TYR A 154 20.16 27.83 16.41
CA TYR A 154 20.37 29.27 16.42
C TYR A 154 21.26 29.62 17.60
N GLY A 155 22.35 30.33 17.32
CA GLY A 155 23.32 30.77 18.32
C GLY A 155 23.73 32.23 18.11
N GLN A 156 23.92 32.96 19.22
CA GLN A 156 24.33 34.36 19.19
C GLN A 156 25.86 34.46 19.29
N GLY A 157 26.57 35.03 18.32
CA GLY A 157 28.00 35.29 18.46
C GLY A 157 28.31 36.29 19.60
N VAL A 158 29.53 36.23 20.14
CA VAL A 158 29.95 37.11 21.24
C VAL A 158 30.08 38.56 20.75
N ARG A 159 29.48 39.49 21.52
CA ARG A 159 29.48 40.94 21.26
C ARG A 159 30.77 41.60 21.76
N SER A 160 31.93 41.23 21.22
CA SER A 160 33.16 42.04 21.38
C SER A 160 34.28 41.54 20.48
N ALA A 161 35.11 42.44 19.96
CA ALA A 161 36.31 42.08 19.21
C ALA A 161 37.40 41.41 20.08
N ASP A 162 37.43 41.70 21.40
CA ASP A 162 38.51 41.28 22.30
C ASP A 162 38.29 39.91 22.97
N ALA A 163 37.04 39.42 23.09
CA ALA A 163 36.74 38.13 23.74
C ALA A 163 36.80 36.92 22.79
N MET A 164 37.10 37.12 21.51
CA MET A 164 37.05 36.08 20.47
C MET A 164 38.42 35.80 19.83
N LEU A 165 39.50 35.80 20.63
CA LEU A 165 40.85 35.93 20.06
C LEU A 165 41.32 34.74 19.20
N ASP A 166 40.66 33.58 19.18
CA ASP A 166 40.97 32.49 18.23
C ASP A 166 39.77 31.67 17.73
N GLU A 167 38.58 31.81 18.34
CA GLU A 167 37.43 30.92 18.09
C GLU A 167 36.09 31.60 18.41
N ILE A 168 35.08 31.42 17.53
CA ILE A 168 33.72 31.90 17.81
C ILE A 168 33.06 30.98 18.86
N GLY A 169 33.03 31.39 20.12
CA GLY A 169 32.23 30.73 21.16
C GLY A 169 30.73 30.94 20.93
N ILE A 170 29.99 29.86 20.70
CA ILE A 170 28.53 29.88 20.51
C ILE A 170 27.87 29.60 21.87
N PRO A 171 27.14 30.55 22.48
CA PRO A 171 26.62 30.46 23.85
C PRO A 171 25.38 29.56 24.01
N GLY A 172 25.04 28.75 23.00
CA GLY A 172 23.98 27.74 23.08
C GLY A 172 23.09 27.69 21.83
N PHE A 173 22.56 26.50 21.57
CA PHE A 173 21.60 26.24 20.51
C PHE A 173 20.23 25.92 21.13
N LYS A 174 19.14 26.39 20.51
CA LYS A 174 17.77 26.16 21.02
C LYS A 174 16.91 25.50 19.94
N ARG A 175 16.42 24.28 20.23
CA ARG A 175 15.35 23.65 19.45
C ARG A 175 14.05 24.44 19.62
N ILE A 176 13.39 24.78 18.51
CA ILE A 176 12.15 25.59 18.52
C ILE A 176 10.92 24.84 17.97
N THR A 177 11.09 23.68 17.34
CA THR A 177 10.02 22.82 16.81
C THR A 177 10.09 21.43 17.42
N ALA A 178 8.96 20.71 17.45
CA ALA A 178 8.83 19.34 17.89
C ALA A 178 8.65 18.40 16.68
N PRO A 179 9.40 17.28 16.60
CA PRO A 179 9.10 16.23 15.64
C PRO A 179 7.79 15.54 16.01
N PHE A 180 6.87 15.45 15.05
CA PHE A 180 5.59 14.79 15.19
C PHE A 180 5.41 13.72 14.11
N LYS A 181 5.42 12.46 14.52
CA LYS A 181 5.19 11.29 13.68
C LYS A 181 3.72 10.90 13.75
N VAL A 182 3.11 10.70 12.60
CA VAL A 182 1.84 10.01 12.48
C VAL A 182 2.09 8.67 11.79
N GLU A 183 1.91 7.57 12.52
CA GLU A 183 1.97 6.21 12.00
C GLU A 183 0.59 5.83 11.48
N ILE A 184 0.43 5.90 10.15
CA ILE A 184 -0.82 5.52 9.50
C ILE A 184 -0.84 4.01 9.28
N SER A 185 -1.86 3.33 9.79
CA SER A 185 -2.11 1.91 9.50
C SER A 185 -3.32 1.73 8.59
N ASP A 186 -3.30 0.67 7.79
CA ASP A 186 -4.39 0.24 6.90
C ASP A 186 -4.98 -1.08 7.42
N GLY A 187 -5.77 -1.03 8.49
CA GLY A 187 -6.35 -2.23 9.09
C GLY A 187 -7.29 -3.01 8.15
N ALA A 188 -7.84 -2.38 7.11
CA ALA A 188 -8.78 -3.01 6.17
C ALA A 188 -8.18 -3.29 4.77
N GLY A 189 -6.88 -3.00 4.55
CA GLY A 189 -6.21 -3.25 3.26
C GLY A 189 -6.71 -2.38 2.09
N VAL A 190 -7.28 -1.20 2.38
CA VAL A 190 -7.94 -0.34 1.38
C VAL A 190 -6.95 0.29 0.39
N PHE A 191 -5.67 0.41 0.74
CA PHE A 191 -4.63 0.96 -0.14
C PHE A 191 -3.43 0.02 -0.28
N GLU A 192 -3.68 -1.29 -0.19
CA GLU A 192 -2.68 -2.31 -0.50
C GLU A 192 -2.17 -2.15 -1.95
N GLY A 193 -0.84 -2.09 -2.09
CA GLY A 193 -0.18 -1.87 -3.39
C GLY A 193 -0.12 -0.42 -3.87
N GLU A 194 -0.73 0.54 -3.16
CA GLU A 194 -0.71 1.96 -3.53
C GLU A 194 0.35 2.77 -2.77
N LYS A 195 0.85 3.84 -3.40
CA LYS A 195 1.71 4.82 -2.74
C LYS A 195 0.90 5.98 -2.17
N ILE A 196 1.29 6.46 -0.99
CA ILE A 196 0.69 7.67 -0.41
C ILE A 196 1.31 8.91 -1.07
N ARG A 197 0.48 9.76 -1.69
CA ARG A 197 0.88 11.03 -2.33
C ARG A 197 0.77 12.21 -1.40
N SER A 198 -0.18 12.21 -0.47
CA SER A 198 -0.26 13.24 0.58
C SER A 198 -1.00 12.78 1.81
N VAL A 199 -0.67 13.36 2.97
CA VAL A 199 -1.39 13.16 4.23
C VAL A 199 -1.62 14.50 4.92
N THR A 200 -2.89 14.88 5.04
CA THR A 200 -3.34 16.03 5.83
C THR A 200 -3.85 15.55 7.17
N THR A 201 -3.24 16.02 8.26
CA THR A 201 -3.70 15.79 9.64
C THR A 201 -4.26 17.09 10.17
N SER A 202 -5.52 17.10 10.60
CA SER A 202 -6.25 18.29 11.05
C SER A 202 -7.05 18.03 12.33
N PHE A 203 -7.26 19.07 13.13
CA PHE A 203 -7.91 18.99 14.43
C PHE A 203 -9.02 20.04 14.53
N SER A 204 -10.21 19.74 15.06
CA SER A 204 -11.31 20.73 15.11
C SER A 204 -11.13 21.81 16.17
N LYS A 205 -10.22 21.62 17.14
CA LYS A 205 -9.87 22.60 18.15
C LYS A 205 -8.59 23.35 17.77
N THR A 206 -8.61 24.67 17.99
CA THR A 206 -7.40 25.49 17.90
C THR A 206 -6.45 25.05 19.00
N ALA A 207 -5.22 24.77 18.60
CA ALA A 207 -4.22 24.23 19.49
C ALA A 207 -3.54 25.35 20.28
N VAL A 208 -3.33 25.13 21.58
CA VAL A 208 -2.84 26.15 22.51
C VAL A 208 -1.36 25.90 22.77
N SER A 209 -0.52 26.92 22.52
CA SER A 209 0.90 26.82 22.88
C SER A 209 1.07 26.94 24.40
N PRO A 210 1.84 26.05 25.05
CA PRO A 210 2.11 26.14 26.49
C PRO A 210 3.04 27.30 26.88
N ASP A 211 3.74 27.91 25.91
CA ASP A 211 4.58 29.08 26.13
C ASP A 211 3.75 30.38 25.98
N ASN A 212 3.48 31.03 27.12
CA ASN A 212 2.58 32.19 27.27
C ASN A 212 2.94 33.46 26.45
N ASP A 213 4.02 33.45 25.67
CA ASP A 213 4.49 34.61 24.90
C ASP A 213 3.95 34.69 23.46
N ASN A 214 3.24 33.65 22.99
CA ASN A 214 2.56 33.63 21.68
C ASN A 214 1.33 32.67 21.65
N PRO A 215 0.15 33.11 22.13
CA PRO A 215 -0.98 32.25 22.50
C PRO A 215 -1.83 31.66 21.34
N GLY A 216 -1.26 31.22 20.20
CA GLY A 216 -2.12 30.56 19.19
C GLY A 216 -1.49 29.76 18.05
N CYS A 217 -0.22 29.37 18.08
CA CYS A 217 0.36 28.69 16.91
C CYS A 217 0.82 27.28 17.28
N ALA A 218 0.07 26.26 16.87
CA ALA A 218 0.37 24.91 17.34
C ALA A 218 0.48 23.83 16.26
N LEU A 219 -0.10 24.01 15.06
CA LEU A 219 0.18 23.17 13.89
C LEU A 219 0.17 24.06 12.65
N VAL A 220 1.33 24.48 12.15
CA VAL A 220 1.42 25.37 10.97
C VAL A 220 2.43 24.81 9.98
N GLY A 221 2.08 24.80 8.70
CA GLY A 221 2.98 24.34 7.62
C GLY A 221 3.97 25.40 7.10
N LEU A 222 4.00 26.62 7.65
CA LEU A 222 4.92 27.67 7.19
C LEU A 222 5.30 28.58 8.36
N PHE A 223 6.59 28.76 8.61
CA PHE A 223 7.10 29.59 9.70
C PHE A 223 7.99 30.74 9.21
N TYR A 224 8.21 31.74 10.07
CA TYR A 224 9.16 32.85 9.94
C TYR A 224 9.73 33.20 11.33
N LEU A 225 11.04 33.47 11.43
CA LEU A 225 11.70 33.96 12.65
C LEU A 225 11.87 35.48 12.59
N ASN A 226 11.25 36.21 13.54
CA ASN A 226 11.44 37.66 13.65
C ASN A 226 12.45 38.00 14.74
N PHE A 227 13.49 38.76 14.41
CA PHE A 227 14.47 39.26 15.38
C PHE A 227 14.09 40.67 15.81
N GLY A 228 13.84 40.86 17.11
CA GLY A 228 13.78 42.18 17.74
C GLY A 228 15.20 42.72 17.96
N ILE A 229 15.38 44.03 17.82
CA ILE A 229 16.68 44.71 17.91
C ILE A 229 17.25 44.65 19.35
N ASP A 230 16.36 44.55 20.35
CA ASP A 230 16.70 44.75 21.77
C ASP A 230 16.48 43.51 22.67
N ASP A 231 15.91 42.42 22.16
CA ASP A 231 15.57 41.25 22.99
C ASP A 231 15.68 39.92 22.23
N TYR A 232 16.90 39.39 22.18
CA TYR A 232 17.25 38.14 21.49
C TYR A 232 16.71 36.90 22.20
N ALA A 233 16.34 37.01 23.49
CA ALA A 233 15.66 35.94 24.23
C ALA A 233 14.22 35.72 23.72
N SER A 234 13.64 36.73 23.06
CA SER A 234 12.30 36.69 22.47
C SER A 234 12.31 36.28 20.99
N CYS A 235 13.04 35.22 20.64
CA CYS A 235 12.87 34.62 19.30
C CYS A 235 11.40 34.14 19.18
N LYS A 236 10.59 34.93 18.47
CA LYS A 236 9.18 34.62 18.26
C LYS A 236 9.05 33.90 16.93
N LEU A 237 8.53 32.67 16.99
CA LEU A 237 7.88 31.99 15.88
C LEU A 237 6.68 32.85 15.47
N ASN A 238 6.88 33.73 14.50
CA ASN A 238 5.85 34.63 14.03
C ASN A 238 5.25 33.97 12.79
N SER A 239 4.30 33.05 12.98
CA SER A 239 3.32 32.84 11.91
C SER A 239 2.65 34.19 11.71
N VAL A 240 2.30 34.53 10.48
CA VAL A 240 1.34 35.60 10.29
C VAL A 240 0.02 35.04 10.82
N LYS A 241 -0.24 35.29 12.11
CA LYS A 241 -1.49 35.02 12.84
C LYS A 241 -1.84 33.55 13.21
N PRO A 242 -2.72 33.37 14.23
CA PRO A 242 -2.44 32.43 15.32
C PRO A 242 -3.52 31.36 15.54
N ALA A 243 -3.84 30.53 14.53
CA ALA A 243 -4.82 29.45 14.75
C ALA A 243 -4.71 28.28 13.76
N GLY A 244 -3.50 27.77 13.50
CA GLY A 244 -3.34 26.59 12.68
C GLY A 244 -3.61 25.29 13.45
N ASN A 245 -4.52 24.47 12.93
CA ASN A 245 -4.90 23.17 13.48
C ASN A 245 -4.72 22.04 12.47
N ALA A 246 -3.95 22.25 11.39
CA ALA A 246 -3.68 21.23 10.40
C ALA A 246 -2.26 21.30 9.81
N VAL A 247 -1.77 20.16 9.35
CA VAL A 247 -0.48 19.98 8.67
C VAL A 247 -0.61 18.98 7.53
N THR A 248 0.09 19.23 6.41
CA THR A 248 0.08 18.32 5.25
C THR A 248 1.49 17.94 4.84
N ALA A 249 1.71 16.65 4.62
CA ALA A 249 2.89 16.12 3.94
C ALA A 249 2.54 15.74 2.50
N VAL A 250 3.43 15.99 1.55
CA VAL A 250 3.26 15.66 0.12
C VAL A 250 4.49 14.88 -0.34
N TYR A 251 4.28 13.77 -1.06
CA TYR A 251 5.30 12.84 -1.51
C TYR A 251 5.20 12.66 -3.03
N ALA A 252 6.03 13.39 -3.78
CA ALA A 252 6.01 13.36 -5.24
C ALA A 252 6.23 11.94 -5.79
N ASP A 253 7.25 11.24 -5.28
CA ASP A 253 7.56 9.85 -5.67
C ASP A 253 6.68 8.79 -4.97
N GLY A 254 5.84 9.24 -4.03
CA GLY A 254 5.00 8.41 -3.18
C GLY A 254 5.72 7.88 -1.94
N LEU A 255 5.04 7.88 -0.79
CA LEU A 255 5.52 7.27 0.46
C LEU A 255 5.19 5.77 0.46
N GLU A 256 6.22 4.96 0.66
CA GLU A 256 6.12 3.50 0.76
C GLU A 256 5.88 3.02 2.19
N LYS A 257 5.27 1.85 2.32
CA LYS A 257 4.98 1.20 3.61
C LYS A 257 6.28 0.77 4.28
N THR A 258 6.42 1.03 5.59
CA THR A 258 7.54 0.55 6.42
C THR A 258 7.00 -0.39 7.49
N GLY A 259 7.20 -1.70 7.31
CA GLY A 259 6.53 -2.71 8.13
C GLY A 259 5.01 -2.65 7.92
N ASP A 260 4.23 -2.50 8.99
CA ASP A 260 2.77 -2.44 8.92
C ASP A 260 2.21 -1.01 8.79
N ASN A 261 3.06 0.03 8.83
CA ASN A 261 2.62 1.42 8.91
C ASN A 261 3.28 2.29 7.83
N TYR A 262 2.65 3.42 7.54
CA TYR A 262 3.19 4.51 6.74
C TYR A 262 3.61 5.65 7.68
N PRO A 263 4.93 5.82 7.95
CA PRO A 263 5.40 6.83 8.88
C PRO A 263 5.40 8.20 8.21
N VAL A 264 4.46 9.06 8.61
CA VAL A 264 4.39 10.45 8.16
C VAL A 264 5.04 11.33 9.21
N TRP A 265 5.93 12.21 8.79
CA TRP A 265 6.64 13.11 9.69
C TRP A 265 6.25 14.56 9.45
N TYR A 266 6.08 15.29 10.55
CA TYR A 266 5.81 16.72 10.58
C TYR A 266 6.78 17.43 11.53
N MET A 267 7.13 18.67 11.19
CA MET A 267 7.77 19.61 12.10
C MET A 267 6.75 20.63 12.56
N VAL A 268 6.44 20.63 13.85
CA VAL A 268 5.33 21.42 14.41
C VAL A 268 5.78 22.23 15.63
N ASN A 269 4.98 23.19 16.04
CA ASN A 269 5.22 23.86 17.31
C ASN A 269 4.84 22.94 18.47
N PRO A 270 5.54 23.00 19.61
CA PRO A 270 5.07 22.40 20.84
C PRO A 270 3.68 22.96 21.19
N ALA A 271 2.75 22.06 21.48
CA ALA A 271 1.33 22.39 21.51
C ALA A 271 0.54 21.46 22.43
N SER A 272 -0.49 21.99 23.06
CA SER A 272 -1.55 21.22 23.70
C SER A 272 -2.82 21.31 22.85
N LEU A 273 -3.28 20.17 22.37
CA LEU A 273 -4.49 20.02 21.57
C LEU A 273 -5.60 19.46 22.46
N ASP A 274 -6.59 20.28 22.81
CA ASP A 274 -7.73 19.85 23.61
C ASP A 274 -8.52 18.71 22.94
N SER A 275 -9.29 17.97 23.75
CA SER A 275 -10.23 16.97 23.26
C SER A 275 -11.13 17.56 22.16
N GLY A 276 -11.24 16.86 21.04
CA GLY A 276 -11.91 17.34 19.83
C GLY A 276 -11.77 16.36 18.68
N GLU A 277 -12.22 16.74 17.49
CA GLU A 277 -12.15 15.88 16.32
C GLU A 277 -10.74 15.95 15.72
N LEU A 278 -10.15 14.79 15.46
CA LEU A 278 -8.95 14.60 14.65
C LEU A 278 -9.40 14.02 13.31
N THR A 279 -9.16 14.76 12.23
CA THR A 279 -9.41 14.32 10.86
C THR A 279 -8.09 14.09 10.15
N VAL A 280 -7.87 12.86 9.69
CA VAL A 280 -6.75 12.51 8.82
C VAL A 280 -7.30 12.23 7.43
N THR A 281 -6.72 12.88 6.43
CA THR A 281 -7.02 12.66 5.01
C THR A 281 -5.77 12.22 4.27
N VAL A 282 -5.80 11.02 3.71
CA VAL A 282 -4.74 10.42 2.91
C VAL A 282 -5.15 10.43 1.44
N THR A 283 -4.32 11.00 0.56
CA THR A 283 -4.47 10.82 -0.89
C THR A 283 -3.38 9.86 -1.36
N THR A 284 -3.78 8.81 -2.05
CA THR A 284 -2.94 7.75 -2.62
C THR A 284 -2.83 7.94 -4.13
N ASP A 285 -2.41 6.89 -4.84
CA ASP A 285 -2.36 6.88 -6.31
C ASP A 285 -3.73 7.02 -6.96
N THR A 286 -4.76 6.40 -6.38
CA THR A 286 -6.09 6.32 -7.01
C THR A 286 -7.24 6.75 -6.09
N ARG A 287 -6.98 7.06 -4.82
CA ARG A 287 -8.02 7.29 -3.81
C ARG A 287 -7.69 8.42 -2.85
N THR A 288 -8.73 9.01 -2.28
CA THR A 288 -8.65 9.90 -1.13
C THR A 288 -9.50 9.32 -0.01
N ILE A 289 -8.84 9.00 1.10
CA ILE A 289 -9.43 8.38 2.28
C ILE A 289 -9.45 9.41 3.40
N THR A 290 -10.60 9.59 4.04
CA THR A 290 -10.74 10.52 5.16
C THR A 290 -11.36 9.82 6.34
N ARG A 291 -10.75 9.97 7.53
CA ARG A 291 -11.33 9.49 8.77
C ARG A 291 -11.26 10.57 9.84
N THR A 292 -12.39 10.76 10.52
CA THR A 292 -12.52 11.66 11.65
C THR A 292 -12.78 10.85 12.93
N VAL A 293 -12.01 11.11 13.98
CA VAL A 293 -12.18 10.49 15.30
C VAL A 293 -12.27 11.57 16.38
N ASN A 294 -13.01 11.32 17.45
CA ASN A 294 -13.00 12.20 18.62
C ASN A 294 -11.87 11.79 19.57
N LEU A 295 -10.92 12.69 19.80
CA LEU A 295 -9.90 12.57 20.84
C LEU A 295 -10.57 12.77 22.20
N ALA A 296 -10.58 11.73 23.03
CA ALA A 296 -11.15 11.76 24.37
C ALA A 296 -10.30 12.56 25.37
N GLU A 297 -9.01 12.71 25.09
CA GLU A 297 -8.03 13.37 25.94
C GLU A 297 -7.23 14.40 25.15
N THR A 298 -6.61 15.32 25.87
CA THR A 298 -5.72 16.33 25.30
C THR A 298 -4.45 15.67 24.74
N LEU A 299 -4.15 15.91 23.46
CA LEU A 299 -2.89 15.49 22.84
C LEU A 299 -1.81 16.56 23.09
N ASN A 300 -0.76 16.18 23.82
CA ASN A 300 0.38 17.05 24.08
C ASN A 300 1.53 16.74 23.12
N ILE A 301 1.90 17.72 22.30
CA ILE A 301 3.08 17.70 21.45
C ILE A 301 4.19 18.44 22.21
N GLU A 302 5.15 17.68 22.71
CA GLU A 302 6.24 18.20 23.53
C GLU A 302 7.47 18.51 22.69
N LYS A 303 8.13 19.64 23.01
CA LYS A 303 9.31 20.17 22.30
C LYS A 303 10.49 19.20 22.22
N ASP A 304 10.71 18.43 23.29
CA ASP A 304 11.92 17.63 23.49
C ASP A 304 11.65 16.12 23.40
N LYS A 305 10.54 15.74 22.75
CA LYS A 305 10.17 14.33 22.56
C LYS A 305 9.86 14.02 21.10
N PHE A 306 10.02 12.75 20.76
CA PHE A 306 9.36 12.17 19.60
C PHE A 306 7.87 12.01 19.91
N ASN A 307 7.07 12.88 19.32
CA ASN A 307 5.62 12.81 19.47
C ASN A 307 5.11 11.82 18.43
N ILE A 308 4.51 10.71 18.87
CA ILE A 308 4.01 9.67 17.97
C ILE A 308 2.51 9.53 18.16
N LEU A 309 1.76 9.71 17.08
CA LEU A 309 0.34 9.40 16.99
C LEU A 309 0.17 8.18 16.08
N ARG A 310 -0.45 7.12 16.59
CA ARG A 310 -0.85 5.97 15.78
C ARG A 310 -2.28 6.14 15.33
N PHE A 311 -2.52 5.98 14.05
CA PHE A 311 -3.83 6.25 13.47
C PHE A 311 -4.18 5.25 12.38
N ASP A 312 -5.19 4.43 12.64
CA ASP A 312 -5.76 3.54 11.64
C ASP A 312 -6.69 4.32 10.71
N ILE A 313 -6.25 4.60 9.48
CA ILE A 313 -7.03 5.42 8.55
C ILE A 313 -8.30 4.68 8.08
N THR A 314 -8.31 3.35 8.14
CA THR A 314 -9.44 2.49 7.78
C THR A 314 -10.23 1.94 8.96
N GLY A 315 -9.99 2.46 10.16
CA GLY A 315 -10.83 2.15 11.31
C GLY A 315 -12.26 2.70 11.14
N SER A 316 -13.19 2.27 11.98
CA SER A 316 -14.62 2.67 11.89
C SER A 316 -14.83 4.17 11.60
N GLY A 317 -15.74 4.46 10.66
CA GLY A 317 -16.15 5.81 10.27
C GLY A 317 -15.30 6.49 9.19
N TYR A 318 -14.43 5.75 8.51
CA TYR A 318 -13.68 6.27 7.36
C TYR A 318 -14.56 6.41 6.12
N THR A 319 -14.19 7.33 5.23
CA THR A 319 -14.76 7.49 3.88
C THR A 319 -13.66 7.29 2.86
N VAL A 320 -14.03 6.71 1.71
CA VAL A 320 -13.14 6.53 0.55
C VAL A 320 -13.82 7.18 -0.64
N ALA A 321 -13.05 7.94 -1.40
CA ALA A 321 -13.46 8.43 -2.71
C ALA A 321 -12.34 8.14 -3.71
N GLU A 322 -12.70 7.85 -4.95
CA GLU A 322 -11.72 7.80 -6.03
C GLU A 322 -11.09 9.18 -6.22
N SER A 323 -9.80 9.23 -6.50
CA SER A 323 -9.13 10.49 -6.79
C SER A 323 -7.88 10.31 -7.63
N VAL A 324 -7.54 11.32 -8.42
CA VAL A 324 -6.29 11.36 -9.18
C VAL A 324 -5.44 12.54 -8.74
N TYR A 325 -4.18 12.29 -8.38
CA TYR A 325 -3.21 13.31 -8.01
C TYR A 325 -2.30 13.62 -9.20
N THR A 326 -2.01 14.90 -9.45
CA THR A 326 -1.03 15.33 -10.45
C THR A 326 -0.11 16.36 -9.82
N ASP A 327 1.19 16.08 -9.84
CA ASP A 327 2.22 17.08 -9.59
C ASP A 327 2.73 17.69 -10.91
N PHE A 328 3.51 18.75 -10.80
CA PHE A 328 3.98 19.52 -11.97
C PHE A 328 5.47 19.31 -12.26
N THR A 329 6.10 18.28 -11.68
CA THR A 329 7.55 18.01 -11.81
C THR A 329 7.97 17.79 -13.27
N ALA A 330 7.09 17.21 -14.09
CA ALA A 330 7.33 16.98 -15.52
C ALA A 330 7.35 18.26 -16.37
N LEU A 331 6.87 19.40 -15.85
CA LEU A 331 6.81 20.66 -16.58
C LEU A 331 8.12 21.45 -16.47
N SER A 332 8.65 21.94 -17.59
CA SER A 332 9.84 22.80 -17.61
C SER A 332 9.51 24.24 -17.19
N SER A 333 10.49 24.95 -16.59
CA SER A 333 10.36 26.37 -16.25
C SER A 333 9.97 27.24 -17.45
N GLY A 334 9.02 28.16 -17.29
CA GLY A 334 8.59 29.07 -18.36
C GLY A 334 7.13 29.47 -18.29
N SER A 335 6.65 30.17 -19.33
CA SER A 335 5.22 30.50 -19.48
C SER A 335 4.49 29.39 -20.23
N LEU A 336 3.28 29.03 -19.79
CA LEU A 336 2.42 28.04 -20.41
C LEU A 336 1.17 28.71 -21.01
N SER A 337 0.89 28.39 -22.27
CA SER A 337 -0.22 28.95 -23.03
C SER A 337 -0.88 27.94 -24.00
N SER A 338 -0.79 26.65 -23.69
CA SER A 338 -1.33 25.56 -24.49
C SER A 338 -1.76 24.40 -23.61
N SER A 339 -2.49 23.45 -24.20
CA SER A 339 -2.77 22.17 -23.56
C SER A 339 -1.50 21.32 -23.45
N VAL A 340 -1.35 20.61 -22.34
CA VAL A 340 -0.22 19.70 -22.06
C VAL A 340 -0.77 18.40 -21.47
N ALA A 341 -0.27 17.27 -21.96
CA ALA A 341 -0.57 15.95 -21.40
C ALA A 341 0.36 15.68 -20.21
N LEU A 342 -0.22 15.39 -19.05
CA LEU A 342 0.50 15.05 -17.81
C LEU A 342 0.06 13.68 -17.32
N ILE A 343 1.03 12.87 -16.91
CA ILE A 343 0.77 11.57 -16.27
C ILE A 343 0.41 11.84 -14.81
N ALA A 344 -0.76 11.39 -14.39
CA ALA A 344 -1.20 11.44 -13.00
C ALA A 344 -0.67 10.25 -12.19
N SER A 345 -0.91 10.27 -10.88
CA SER A 345 -0.47 9.24 -9.92
C SER A 345 -0.99 7.84 -10.23
N ASN A 346 -2.13 7.72 -10.92
CA ASN A 346 -2.70 6.45 -11.39
C ASN A 346 -2.06 5.91 -12.69
N GLY A 347 -1.01 6.57 -13.21
CA GLY A 347 -0.33 6.18 -14.46
C GLY A 347 -1.05 6.60 -15.74
N VAL A 348 -2.23 7.21 -15.66
CA VAL A 348 -3.00 7.68 -16.83
C VAL A 348 -2.55 9.08 -17.24
N SER A 349 -2.48 9.32 -18.54
CA SER A 349 -2.15 10.62 -19.11
C SER A 349 -3.41 11.46 -19.31
N TYR A 350 -3.49 12.61 -18.63
CA TYR A 350 -4.61 13.55 -18.72
C TYR A 350 -4.22 14.85 -19.42
N SER A 351 -5.13 15.42 -20.20
CA SER A 351 -4.91 16.68 -20.91
C SER A 351 -5.29 17.88 -20.04
N TRP A 352 -4.29 18.65 -19.62
CA TRP A 352 -4.45 19.90 -18.87
C TRP A 352 -4.40 21.10 -19.80
N GLY A 353 -5.26 22.10 -19.59
CA GLY A 353 -5.21 23.36 -20.34
C GLY A 353 -4.54 24.47 -19.54
N PHE A 354 -3.54 25.13 -20.10
CA PHE A 354 -2.89 26.27 -19.45
C PHE A 354 -2.99 27.52 -20.32
N GLU A 355 -3.49 28.61 -19.73
CA GLU A 355 -3.49 29.92 -20.37
C GLU A 355 -2.83 30.94 -19.45
N ARG A 356 -1.72 31.54 -19.90
CA ARG A 356 -0.98 32.60 -19.17
C ARG A 356 -0.50 32.15 -17.77
N CYS A 357 -0.24 30.86 -17.62
CA CYS A 357 0.34 30.27 -16.41
C CYS A 357 1.87 30.33 -16.48
N SER A 358 2.56 30.12 -15.36
CA SER A 358 4.01 30.00 -15.33
C SER A 358 4.47 28.88 -14.41
N ILE A 359 5.54 28.19 -14.79
CA ILE A 359 6.21 27.16 -13.99
C ILE A 359 7.56 27.70 -13.52
N GLU A 360 7.83 27.53 -12.23
CA GLU A 360 9.16 27.70 -11.64
C GLU A 360 9.67 26.34 -11.17
N THR A 361 10.84 25.92 -11.68
CA THR A 361 11.46 24.67 -11.24
C THR A 361 11.96 24.80 -9.82
N GLN A 362 11.63 23.83 -8.99
CA GLN A 362 12.10 23.76 -7.61
C GLN A 362 12.84 22.42 -7.44
N SER A 363 13.93 22.43 -6.68
CA SER A 363 14.61 21.20 -6.26
C SER A 363 14.88 21.38 -4.77
N PRO A 364 14.44 20.44 -3.92
CA PRO A 364 13.90 19.10 -4.22
C PRO A 364 12.36 18.99 -4.36
N LEU A 365 11.61 20.10 -4.31
CA LEU A 365 10.13 20.07 -4.36
C LEU A 365 9.58 19.92 -5.79
N PRO A 366 8.33 19.44 -5.97
CA PRO A 366 7.63 19.55 -7.24
C PRO A 366 7.65 20.98 -7.80
N ASN A 367 7.68 21.10 -9.12
CA ASN A 367 7.72 22.41 -9.74
C ASN A 367 6.48 23.24 -9.40
N SER A 368 6.68 24.54 -9.29
CA SER A 368 5.69 25.48 -8.82
C SER A 368 4.86 26.03 -9.97
N LEU A 369 3.59 25.66 -10.05
CA LEU A 369 2.63 26.18 -11.02
C LEU A 369 1.95 27.44 -10.48
N SER A 370 2.08 28.55 -11.21
CA SER A 370 1.32 29.78 -10.96
C SER A 370 0.26 29.99 -12.04
N PRO A 371 -1.04 30.12 -11.69
CA PRO A 371 -2.10 30.49 -12.62
C PRO A 371 -2.00 31.94 -13.12
N LYS A 372 -1.06 32.76 -12.64
CA LYS A 372 -0.92 34.17 -13.07
C LYS A 372 0.54 34.60 -13.22
N ASN A 373 0.92 35.00 -14.44
CA ASN A 373 2.15 35.74 -14.71
C ASN A 373 1.88 37.26 -14.61
N LYS A 374 2.07 37.85 -13.41
CA LYS A 374 2.15 39.27 -12.97
C LYS A 374 1.32 40.41 -13.63
N THR A 375 0.75 40.27 -14.82
CA THR A 375 0.13 41.36 -15.60
C THR A 375 -1.26 41.03 -16.16
N ASN A 376 -1.63 39.75 -16.36
CA ASN A 376 -2.94 39.34 -16.91
C ASN A 376 -3.47 38.07 -16.22
N GLY A 377 -4.79 37.97 -16.05
CA GLY A 377 -5.45 36.79 -15.46
C GLY A 377 -5.21 35.53 -16.28
N GLY A 378 -4.65 34.50 -15.65
CA GLY A 378 -4.45 33.19 -16.25
C GLY A 378 -5.41 32.14 -15.69
N LYS A 379 -5.40 30.99 -16.37
CA LYS A 379 -6.43 29.96 -16.27
C LYS A 379 -5.80 28.58 -16.39
N ILE A 380 -6.20 27.68 -15.50
CA ILE A 380 -5.90 26.26 -15.54
C ILE A 380 -7.20 25.51 -15.82
N THR A 381 -7.34 24.95 -17.00
CA THR A 381 -8.44 24.04 -17.32
C THR A 381 -8.12 22.66 -16.75
N LEU A 382 -9.01 22.15 -15.89
CA LEU A 382 -8.88 20.84 -15.29
C LEU A 382 -9.12 19.74 -16.34
N PRO A 383 -8.45 18.59 -16.23
CA PRO A 383 -8.67 17.49 -17.13
C PRO A 383 -10.08 16.90 -16.96
N GLN A 384 -10.64 16.43 -18.07
CA GLN A 384 -11.83 15.58 -18.04
C GLN A 384 -11.40 14.15 -17.67
N VAL A 385 -12.12 13.54 -16.72
CA VAL A 385 -11.92 12.14 -16.36
C VAL A 385 -13.09 11.34 -16.95
N PRO A 386 -12.85 10.42 -17.90
CA PRO A 386 -13.93 9.69 -18.57
C PRO A 386 -14.85 8.97 -17.56
N GLY A 387 -16.16 9.20 -17.67
CA GLY A 387 -17.17 8.55 -16.82
C GLY A 387 -17.22 9.05 -15.37
N LYS A 388 -16.48 10.10 -15.04
CA LYS A 388 -16.35 10.60 -13.67
C LYS A 388 -16.57 12.09 -13.60
N ASP A 389 -17.28 12.51 -12.56
CA ASP A 389 -17.47 13.89 -12.18
C ASP A 389 -16.47 14.28 -11.12
N ILE A 390 -15.87 15.45 -11.30
CA ILE A 390 -15.05 16.05 -10.25
C ILE A 390 -16.00 16.60 -9.19
N THR A 391 -15.96 16.03 -7.99
CA THR A 391 -16.84 16.42 -6.87
C THR A 391 -16.10 17.24 -5.84
N ARG A 392 -14.78 17.06 -5.71
CA ARG A 392 -13.92 17.94 -4.94
C ARG A 392 -12.57 18.12 -5.63
N ILE A 393 -11.94 19.27 -5.40
CA ILE A 393 -10.59 19.60 -5.90
C ILE A 393 -9.74 19.95 -4.68
N ARG A 394 -8.62 19.24 -4.49
CA ARG A 394 -7.63 19.55 -3.45
C ARG A 394 -6.42 20.21 -4.10
N LEU A 395 -6.16 21.46 -3.73
CA LEU A 395 -5.04 22.25 -4.23
C LEU A 395 -3.94 22.28 -3.17
N TYR A 396 -2.76 21.81 -3.54
CA TYR A 396 -1.59 21.79 -2.64
C TYR A 396 -0.77 23.05 -2.88
N ALA A 397 -0.83 23.98 -1.95
CA ALA A 397 -0.16 25.26 -2.09
C ALA A 397 1.36 25.09 -1.98
N ASN A 398 2.07 25.83 -2.82
CA ASN A 398 3.51 25.95 -2.71
C ASN A 398 3.87 26.77 -1.45
N PRO A 399 4.90 26.36 -0.70
CA PRO A 399 5.36 27.09 0.48
C PRO A 399 5.77 28.53 0.16
N ASP A 400 6.20 28.80 -1.07
CA ASP A 400 6.72 30.10 -1.52
C ASP A 400 5.68 31.17 -1.85
N ASN A 401 4.41 30.91 -1.55
CA ASN A 401 3.37 31.93 -1.69
C ASN A 401 3.70 33.18 -0.85
N ALA A 402 3.70 34.35 -1.52
CA ALA A 402 3.91 35.64 -0.88
C ALA A 402 2.62 36.14 -0.25
N ARG A 403 2.71 36.97 0.81
CA ARG A 403 1.57 37.58 1.51
C ARG A 403 0.78 38.52 0.61
N ASN A 404 -0.13 37.97 -0.19
CA ASN A 404 -0.95 38.72 -1.12
C ASN A 404 -2.37 38.14 -1.08
N ASN A 405 -3.39 38.99 -1.08
CA ASN A 405 -4.81 38.60 -1.11
C ASN A 405 -5.17 38.01 -2.49
N ASN A 406 -4.67 36.81 -2.77
CA ASN A 406 -4.97 36.09 -4.00
C ASN A 406 -6.23 35.24 -3.77
N VAL A 407 -7.19 35.38 -4.66
CA VAL A 407 -8.42 34.58 -4.68
C VAL A 407 -8.27 33.55 -5.79
N ILE A 408 -8.55 32.29 -5.51
CA ILE A 408 -8.73 31.24 -6.52
C ILE A 408 -10.23 31.06 -6.74
N THR A 409 -10.66 31.09 -8.00
CA THR A 409 -12.05 30.91 -8.38
C THR A 409 -12.18 29.68 -9.28
N LEU A 410 -13.14 28.81 -8.96
CA LEU A 410 -13.58 27.75 -9.87
C LEU A 410 -14.67 28.30 -10.78
N ASN A 411 -14.56 28.00 -12.06
CA ASN A 411 -15.50 28.40 -13.07
C ASN A 411 -15.80 27.19 -13.95
N ASP A 412 -16.99 27.17 -14.56
CA ASP A 412 -17.32 26.26 -15.64
C ASP A 412 -17.41 26.99 -16.98
N ASP A 413 -17.55 26.23 -18.05
CA ASP A 413 -17.78 26.72 -19.41
C ASP A 413 -19.21 27.21 -19.65
N THR A 414 -20.14 26.96 -18.73
CA THR A 414 -21.53 27.45 -18.79
C THR A 414 -21.70 28.88 -18.26
N GLY A 415 -20.66 29.41 -17.59
CA GLY A 415 -20.63 30.76 -17.02
C GLY A 415 -21.00 30.82 -15.54
N THR A 416 -21.15 29.67 -14.88
CA THR A 416 -21.26 29.56 -13.44
C THR A 416 -19.88 29.72 -12.81
N SER A 417 -19.78 30.64 -11.86
CA SER A 417 -18.57 30.84 -11.06
C SER A 417 -18.92 30.60 -9.61
N VAL A 418 -18.20 29.67 -8.97
CA VAL A 418 -18.24 29.55 -7.52
C VAL A 418 -17.00 30.18 -6.95
N ASN A 419 -17.23 31.31 -6.30
CA ASN A 419 -16.26 31.92 -5.41
C ASN A 419 -16.26 31.12 -4.12
N PHE A 420 -15.38 30.14 -4.05
CA PHE A 420 -15.03 29.52 -2.78
C PHE A 420 -14.34 30.57 -1.95
N ASN A 421 -15.01 31.03 -0.90
CA ASN A 421 -14.58 32.08 0.03
C ASN A 421 -13.52 33.01 -0.57
N SER A 422 -13.98 34.19 -0.99
CA SER A 422 -13.13 35.36 -1.01
C SER A 422 -12.17 35.34 0.19
N TYR A 423 -10.88 35.07 -0.04
CA TYR A 423 -9.82 35.40 0.91
C TYR A 423 -9.73 36.94 0.91
N THR A 424 -10.72 37.60 1.50
CA THR A 424 -10.65 39.05 1.74
C THR A 424 -9.84 39.34 2.99
N GLU A 425 -9.49 38.33 3.79
CA GLU A 425 -8.65 38.52 4.97
C GLU A 425 -7.61 37.40 5.05
N THR A 426 -6.38 37.73 4.61
CA THR A 426 -5.08 37.21 5.06
C THR A 426 -4.76 35.73 4.79
N ASP A 427 -3.47 35.39 4.72
CA ASP A 427 -2.91 34.03 4.53
C ASP A 427 -3.34 33.00 5.61
N ASP A 428 -4.29 33.38 6.47
CA ASP A 428 -4.68 32.72 7.69
C ASP A 428 -5.39 31.39 7.38
N ALA A 429 -6.35 31.35 6.46
CA ALA A 429 -7.13 30.12 6.23
C ALA A 429 -6.35 28.99 5.52
N LEU A 430 -5.39 29.31 4.65
CA LEU A 430 -4.54 28.32 3.98
C LEU A 430 -3.46 27.78 4.93
N ALA A 431 -2.90 28.64 5.78
CA ALA A 431 -2.01 28.21 6.86
C ALA A 431 -2.76 27.35 7.89
N CYS A 432 -4.03 27.67 8.17
CA CYS A 432 -4.87 26.87 9.06
C CYS A 432 -5.24 25.50 8.50
N SER A 433 -5.33 25.34 7.18
CA SER A 433 -5.66 24.08 6.52
C SER A 433 -4.43 23.22 6.18
N GLY A 434 -3.26 23.52 6.76
CA GLY A 434 -2.03 22.77 6.52
C GLY A 434 -1.42 22.98 5.13
N GLY A 435 -1.84 24.02 4.40
CA GLY A 435 -1.39 24.29 3.03
C GLY A 435 -2.22 23.59 1.94
N VAL A 436 -3.36 23.01 2.29
CA VAL A 436 -4.30 22.39 1.33
C VAL A 436 -5.58 23.19 1.26
N LEU A 437 -5.99 23.56 0.05
CA LEU A 437 -7.31 24.14 -0.21
C LEU A 437 -8.20 23.07 -0.82
N GLU A 438 -9.26 22.69 -0.12
CA GLU A 438 -10.27 21.77 -0.63
C GLU A 438 -11.49 22.55 -1.12
N ILE A 439 -11.91 22.25 -2.35
CA ILE A 439 -12.98 22.94 -3.08
C ILE A 439 -14.04 21.90 -3.41
N ALA A 440 -15.24 22.03 -2.85
CA ALA A 440 -16.37 21.19 -3.23
C ALA A 440 -17.01 21.68 -4.52
N VAL A 441 -17.07 20.83 -5.55
CA VAL A 441 -17.70 21.17 -6.83
C VAL A 441 -19.22 21.07 -6.68
N PRO A 442 -19.97 22.16 -6.90
CA PRO A 442 -21.43 22.14 -6.84
C PRO A 442 -21.98 21.17 -7.88
N GLU A 443 -23.08 20.50 -7.55
CA GLU A 443 -23.77 19.58 -8.48
C GLU A 443 -24.06 20.22 -9.84
N SER A 444 -24.38 21.51 -9.88
CA SER A 444 -24.66 22.24 -11.13
C SER A 444 -23.44 22.41 -12.06
N MET A 445 -22.22 22.22 -11.57
CA MET A 445 -20.98 22.32 -12.34
C MET A 445 -20.37 20.95 -12.65
N ARG A 446 -20.91 19.87 -12.08
CA ARG A 446 -20.47 18.50 -12.38
C ARG A 446 -20.82 18.18 -13.85
N GLY A 447 -19.97 17.42 -14.54
CA GLY A 447 -20.08 17.12 -15.97
C GLY A 447 -19.65 18.23 -16.94
N THR A 448 -19.24 19.40 -16.43
CA THR A 448 -18.83 20.55 -17.26
C THR A 448 -17.32 20.69 -17.40
N THR A 449 -16.85 21.57 -18.29
CA THR A 449 -15.42 21.92 -18.33
C THR A 449 -15.07 22.87 -17.19
N LEU A 450 -14.42 22.35 -16.16
CA LEU A 450 -13.97 23.15 -15.02
C LEU A 450 -12.63 23.85 -15.28
N TYR A 451 -12.49 25.08 -14.82
CA TYR A 451 -11.22 25.79 -14.82
C TYR A 451 -11.03 26.70 -13.60
N LEU A 452 -9.78 26.75 -13.14
CA LEU A 452 -9.32 27.57 -12.04
C LEU A 452 -8.74 28.87 -12.59
N THR A 453 -9.13 29.99 -12.00
CA THR A 453 -8.50 31.31 -12.23
C THR A 453 -7.99 31.87 -10.91
N SER A 454 -7.02 32.78 -10.96
CA SER A 454 -6.53 33.46 -9.76
C SER A 454 -6.36 34.96 -9.93
N THR A 455 -6.71 35.75 -8.90
CA THR A 455 -6.49 37.20 -8.87
C THR A 455 -5.03 37.58 -8.67
N GLY A 456 -4.17 36.65 -8.26
CA GLY A 456 -2.74 36.88 -8.03
C GLY A 456 -1.87 35.67 -8.35
N ALA A 457 -0.57 35.78 -8.03
CA ALA A 457 0.42 34.75 -8.36
C ALA A 457 0.46 33.64 -7.30
N THR A 458 -0.67 32.96 -7.08
CA THR A 458 -0.71 31.79 -6.19
C THR A 458 0.03 30.65 -6.83
N LYS A 459 0.95 30.04 -6.10
CA LYS A 459 1.80 28.94 -6.52
C LYS A 459 1.27 27.61 -5.96
N LEU A 460 1.21 26.59 -6.80
CA LEU A 460 0.70 25.24 -6.49
C LEU A 460 1.77 24.19 -6.81
N ASN A 461 1.89 23.16 -5.96
CA ASN A 461 2.81 22.03 -6.17
C ASN A 461 2.12 20.80 -6.76
N GLY A 462 0.81 20.71 -6.60
CA GLY A 462 0.01 19.64 -7.16
C GLY A 462 -1.47 19.90 -6.98
N ILE A 463 -2.27 19.07 -7.65
CA ILE A 463 -3.73 19.10 -7.60
C ILE A 463 -4.22 17.65 -7.50
N ALA A 464 -5.11 17.37 -6.56
CA ALA A 464 -5.89 16.14 -6.56
C ALA A 464 -7.34 16.42 -6.97
N LEU A 465 -7.88 15.60 -7.85
CA LEU A 465 -9.28 15.63 -8.25
C LEU A 465 -9.97 14.45 -7.59
N VAL A 466 -10.95 14.72 -6.73
CA VAL A 466 -11.81 13.70 -6.11
C VAL A 466 -13.01 13.49 -7.02
N LEU A 467 -13.30 12.22 -7.27
CA LEU A 467 -14.18 11.78 -8.34
C LEU A 467 -15.39 11.04 -7.77
N GLU A 468 -16.54 11.22 -8.41
CA GLU A 468 -17.72 10.35 -8.29
C GLU A 468 -18.14 9.94 -9.71
N ASP A 469 -18.93 8.89 -9.86
CA ASP A 469 -19.52 8.53 -11.15
C ASP A 469 -20.46 9.63 -11.63
N ASN A 470 -20.30 10.08 -12.88
CA ASN A 470 -20.97 11.29 -13.39
C ASN A 470 -22.45 11.13 -13.78
N GLY A 471 -23.10 10.03 -13.39
CA GLY A 471 -24.49 9.75 -13.74
C GLY A 471 -24.77 9.54 -15.23
N ASP A 472 -23.84 9.91 -16.14
CA ASP A 472 -23.75 9.37 -17.49
C ASP A 472 -23.23 7.95 -17.35
N ASN A 473 -24.14 6.99 -17.12
CA ASN A 473 -23.92 5.54 -17.09
C ASN A 473 -22.50 5.10 -17.54
N VAL A 474 -21.50 5.28 -16.67
CA VAL A 474 -20.62 4.16 -16.40
C VAL A 474 -21.61 3.21 -15.76
N PRO A 475 -22.06 2.15 -16.47
CA PRO A 475 -22.92 1.18 -15.81
C PRO A 475 -22.20 0.86 -14.52
N GLU A 476 -22.88 1.00 -13.37
CA GLU A 476 -22.39 0.44 -12.12
C GLU A 476 -21.90 -0.96 -12.50
N ILE A 477 -20.57 -1.12 -12.52
CA ILE A 477 -19.99 -2.36 -12.96
C ILE A 477 -20.31 -3.26 -11.80
N ASP A 478 -21.39 -4.01 -11.96
CA ASP A 478 -21.84 -4.94 -10.96
C ASP A 478 -20.64 -5.81 -10.63
N GLU A 479 -20.06 -5.63 -9.43
CA GLU A 479 -18.86 -6.36 -9.01
C GLU A 479 -19.14 -7.86 -8.92
N ASN A 480 -20.43 -8.22 -8.91
CA ASN A 480 -20.91 -9.58 -9.03
C ASN A 480 -20.86 -10.10 -10.48
N ASP A 481 -20.88 -9.26 -11.51
CA ASP A 481 -20.94 -9.65 -12.93
C ASP A 481 -19.54 -9.70 -13.57
N TYR A 482 -18.98 -10.92 -13.69
CA TYR A 482 -17.72 -11.17 -14.38
C TYR A 482 -17.70 -10.67 -15.83
N TYR A 483 -18.83 -10.69 -16.55
CA TYR A 483 -18.88 -10.19 -17.93
C TYR A 483 -18.75 -8.67 -17.94
N ALA A 484 -19.49 -7.97 -17.06
CA ALA A 484 -19.39 -6.51 -16.95
C ALA A 484 -18.00 -6.07 -16.51
N LEU A 485 -17.39 -6.76 -15.54
CA LEU A 485 -16.00 -6.53 -15.10
C LEU A 485 -15.02 -6.69 -16.28
N PHE A 486 -15.15 -7.78 -17.05
CA PHE A 486 -14.27 -8.05 -18.18
C PHE A 486 -14.41 -7.00 -19.29
N GLU A 487 -15.64 -6.61 -19.66
CA GLU A 487 -15.89 -5.57 -20.67
C GLU A 487 -15.37 -4.19 -20.25
N ALA A 488 -15.41 -3.89 -18.95
CA ALA A 488 -14.83 -2.68 -18.40
C ALA A 488 -13.29 -2.69 -18.33
N GLY A 489 -12.65 -3.80 -18.72
CA GLY A 489 -11.20 -3.93 -18.78
C GLY A 489 -10.55 -4.42 -17.48
N HIS A 490 -11.34 -4.86 -16.50
CA HIS A 490 -10.80 -5.54 -15.33
C HIS A 490 -10.26 -6.92 -15.72
N SER A 491 -9.29 -7.38 -14.93
CA SER A 491 -8.73 -8.72 -15.09
C SER A 491 -9.47 -9.73 -14.23
N ILE A 492 -9.69 -10.92 -14.79
CA ILE A 492 -10.17 -12.10 -14.07
C ILE A 492 -8.98 -13.03 -13.92
N GLU A 493 -8.59 -13.32 -12.69
CA GLU A 493 -7.54 -14.31 -12.42
C GLU A 493 -8.16 -15.69 -12.25
N ILE A 494 -7.56 -16.70 -12.90
CA ILE A 494 -7.94 -18.11 -12.77
C ILE A 494 -6.68 -18.93 -12.67
N ASN A 495 -6.45 -19.61 -11.53
CA ASN A 495 -5.25 -20.41 -11.28
C ASN A 495 -3.93 -19.67 -11.63
N GLY A 496 -3.84 -18.38 -11.28
CA GLY A 496 -2.67 -17.53 -11.56
C GLY A 496 -2.55 -17.01 -12.99
N GLU A 497 -3.43 -17.40 -13.91
CA GLU A 497 -3.51 -16.82 -15.25
C GLU A 497 -4.46 -15.61 -15.27
N VAL A 498 -4.05 -14.55 -15.96
CA VAL A 498 -4.77 -13.28 -16.02
C VAL A 498 -5.53 -13.16 -17.35
N TYR A 499 -6.85 -13.14 -17.26
CA TYR A 499 -7.76 -12.97 -18.39
C TYR A 499 -8.27 -11.52 -18.43
N ASN A 500 -8.00 -10.80 -19.52
CA ASN A 500 -8.53 -9.45 -19.73
C ASN A 500 -8.82 -9.18 -21.21
N ILE A 501 -9.66 -8.18 -21.48
CA ILE A 501 -10.11 -7.84 -22.82
C ILE A 501 -8.98 -7.42 -23.78
N ALA A 502 -7.86 -6.91 -23.24
CA ALA A 502 -6.71 -6.51 -24.04
C ALA A 502 -5.92 -7.70 -24.62
N THR A 503 -5.97 -8.85 -23.96
CA THR A 503 -5.22 -10.07 -24.32
C THR A 503 -6.12 -11.18 -24.86
N HIS A 504 -7.40 -11.18 -24.50
CA HIS A 504 -8.38 -12.20 -24.86
C HIS A 504 -9.57 -11.57 -25.59
N THR A 505 -9.41 -11.36 -26.90
CA THR A 505 -10.43 -10.69 -27.73
C THR A 505 -11.54 -11.61 -28.24
N ALA A 506 -11.38 -12.92 -28.10
CA ALA A 506 -12.39 -13.91 -28.44
C ALA A 506 -13.21 -14.24 -27.19
N TYR A 507 -14.34 -13.54 -27.03
CA TYR A 507 -15.26 -13.76 -25.92
C TYR A 507 -16.71 -13.55 -26.36
N ASP A 508 -17.65 -14.19 -25.67
CA ASP A 508 -19.08 -13.97 -25.85
C ASP A 508 -19.86 -14.15 -24.54
N LYS A 509 -21.16 -13.81 -24.60
CA LYS A 509 -22.13 -14.07 -23.55
C LYS A 509 -23.18 -15.06 -24.06
N LEU A 510 -23.41 -16.13 -23.31
CA LEU A 510 -24.36 -17.18 -23.66
C LEU A 510 -25.40 -17.36 -22.56
N ASP A 511 -26.67 -17.48 -22.93
CA ASP A 511 -27.73 -17.88 -21.99
C ASP A 511 -27.63 -19.38 -21.72
N VAL A 512 -27.72 -19.79 -20.46
CA VAL A 512 -27.72 -21.20 -20.03
C VAL A 512 -28.81 -22.00 -20.75
N ALA A 513 -29.95 -21.39 -21.07
CA ALA A 513 -31.05 -22.02 -21.79
C ALA A 513 -30.67 -22.43 -23.22
N ASP A 514 -29.72 -21.73 -23.84
CA ASP A 514 -29.32 -21.88 -25.24
C ASP A 514 -27.97 -22.61 -25.40
N LEU A 515 -27.42 -23.17 -24.32
CA LEU A 515 -26.17 -23.94 -24.40
C LEU A 515 -26.33 -25.19 -25.27
N THR A 516 -25.37 -25.36 -26.15
CA THR A 516 -25.17 -26.53 -26.99
C THR A 516 -23.71 -26.94 -26.87
N LEU A 517 -23.34 -28.16 -27.28
CA LEU A 517 -21.92 -28.51 -27.28
C LEU A 517 -21.14 -27.59 -28.25
N ASP A 518 -21.73 -27.19 -29.38
CA ASP A 518 -21.02 -26.45 -30.41
C ASP A 518 -20.64 -25.02 -29.98
N ASN A 519 -21.52 -24.31 -29.25
CA ASN A 519 -21.21 -22.95 -28.79
C ASN A 519 -20.22 -22.94 -27.61
N ILE A 520 -20.37 -23.82 -26.63
CA ILE A 520 -19.42 -23.91 -25.52
C ILE A 520 -18.07 -24.48 -25.95
N ASN A 521 -18.00 -25.22 -27.06
CA ASN A 521 -16.75 -25.76 -27.60
C ASN A 521 -16.12 -24.81 -28.63
N ALA A 522 -16.61 -23.58 -28.78
CA ALA A 522 -15.88 -22.57 -29.52
C ALA A 522 -14.61 -22.17 -28.76
N ALA A 523 -13.62 -21.64 -29.48
CA ALA A 523 -12.39 -21.16 -28.86
C ALA A 523 -12.60 -19.76 -28.29
N GLY A 524 -12.20 -19.54 -27.03
CA GLY A 524 -12.35 -18.24 -26.35
C GLY A 524 -12.96 -18.35 -24.95
N ILE A 525 -13.45 -17.21 -24.45
CA ILE A 525 -14.08 -17.07 -23.14
C ILE A 525 -15.60 -16.97 -23.33
N HIS A 526 -16.36 -17.80 -22.61
CA HIS A 526 -17.81 -17.83 -22.65
C HIS A 526 -18.36 -17.48 -21.28
N PHE A 527 -19.04 -16.33 -21.18
CA PHE A 527 -19.73 -15.91 -19.97
C PHE A 527 -21.15 -16.46 -19.97
N ILE A 528 -21.43 -17.37 -19.04
CA ILE A 528 -22.68 -18.13 -18.99
C ILE A 528 -23.66 -17.44 -18.06
N ASP A 529 -24.73 -16.92 -18.64
CA ASP A 529 -25.80 -16.21 -17.95
C ASP A 529 -26.93 -17.18 -17.58
N ASN A 530 -27.26 -17.28 -16.30
CA ASN A 530 -28.38 -18.09 -15.80
C ASN A 530 -29.52 -17.23 -15.22
N THR A 531 -29.61 -15.96 -15.59
CA THR A 531 -30.69 -15.07 -15.13
C THR A 531 -32.06 -15.69 -15.42
N GLY A 532 -32.81 -15.99 -14.37
CA GLY A 532 -34.15 -16.58 -14.49
C GLY A 532 -34.18 -18.10 -14.71
N GLN A 533 -33.04 -18.78 -14.65
CA GLN A 533 -32.93 -20.24 -14.75
C GLN A 533 -32.33 -20.81 -13.46
N THR A 534 -33.15 -21.53 -12.70
CA THR A 534 -32.75 -22.20 -11.45
C THR A 534 -32.60 -23.71 -11.62
N GLU A 535 -32.95 -24.25 -12.79
CA GLU A 535 -32.92 -25.69 -13.07
C GLU A 535 -31.68 -26.08 -13.88
N GLU A 536 -31.27 -27.33 -13.70
CA GLU A 536 -30.18 -27.96 -14.45
C GLU A 536 -30.42 -27.93 -15.97
N LYS A 537 -29.44 -27.43 -16.73
CA LYS A 537 -29.42 -27.52 -18.20
C LYS A 537 -28.71 -28.79 -18.66
N THR A 538 -29.38 -29.60 -19.47
CA THR A 538 -28.74 -30.72 -20.17
C THR A 538 -28.16 -30.29 -21.53
N ILE A 539 -26.91 -30.69 -21.78
CA ILE A 539 -26.17 -30.39 -23.02
C ILE A 539 -25.86 -31.72 -23.73
N THR A 540 -26.38 -31.88 -24.95
CA THR A 540 -26.16 -33.08 -25.76
C THR A 540 -24.82 -32.99 -26.49
N GLY A 541 -23.95 -33.96 -26.23
CA GLY A 541 -22.61 -34.06 -26.76
C GLY A 541 -21.56 -34.11 -25.64
N THR A 542 -20.45 -34.80 -25.89
CA THR A 542 -19.50 -35.17 -24.83
C THR A 542 -18.04 -34.82 -25.14
N ASN A 543 -17.75 -33.94 -26.11
CA ASN A 543 -16.36 -33.70 -26.53
C ASN A 543 -16.00 -32.22 -26.61
N MET A 544 -15.11 -31.78 -25.73
CA MET A 544 -14.47 -30.47 -25.76
C MET A 544 -13.13 -30.58 -26.50
N GLY A 545 -13.08 -30.04 -27.72
CA GLY A 545 -11.96 -30.14 -28.65
C GLY A 545 -11.08 -28.89 -28.77
N ASN A 546 -11.59 -27.72 -28.38
CA ASN A 546 -10.89 -26.45 -28.48
C ASN A 546 -10.41 -25.95 -27.11
N GLU A 547 -9.54 -24.93 -27.14
CA GLU A 547 -9.15 -24.20 -25.93
C GLU A 547 -10.29 -23.25 -25.54
N THR A 548 -10.89 -23.49 -24.37
CA THR A 548 -12.15 -22.87 -23.98
C THR A 548 -12.13 -22.51 -22.49
N VAL A 549 -12.62 -21.31 -22.17
CA VAL A 549 -12.87 -20.86 -20.79
C VAL A 549 -14.36 -20.61 -20.61
N LEU A 550 -14.97 -21.22 -19.60
CA LEU A 550 -16.39 -21.10 -19.26
C LEU A 550 -16.51 -20.45 -17.89
N ILE A 551 -17.13 -19.28 -17.82
CA ILE A 551 -17.26 -18.49 -16.59
C ILE A 551 -18.74 -18.28 -16.30
N GLY A 552 -19.23 -18.71 -15.15
CA GLY A 552 -20.57 -18.33 -14.69
C GLY A 552 -20.61 -16.82 -14.44
N ARG A 553 -21.51 -16.12 -15.13
CA ARG A 553 -21.49 -14.66 -15.24
C ARG A 553 -21.51 -13.95 -13.89
N TYR A 554 -22.29 -14.44 -12.94
CA TYR A 554 -22.52 -13.76 -11.66
C TYR A 554 -21.83 -14.50 -10.51
N LYS A 555 -20.99 -13.85 -9.69
CA LYS A 555 -20.24 -14.47 -8.59
C LYS A 555 -21.14 -15.18 -7.58
N ASP A 556 -22.31 -14.61 -7.33
CA ASP A 556 -23.33 -15.14 -6.42
C ASP A 556 -24.26 -16.18 -7.06
N SER A 557 -24.01 -16.57 -8.32
CA SER A 557 -24.88 -17.49 -9.05
C SER A 557 -24.13 -18.41 -10.02
N GLN A 558 -24.35 -19.70 -9.88
CA GLN A 558 -23.67 -20.72 -10.68
C GLN A 558 -24.63 -21.32 -11.73
N PRO A 559 -24.32 -21.19 -13.02
CA PRO A 559 -25.05 -21.92 -14.05
C PRO A 559 -24.90 -23.43 -13.86
N HIS A 560 -26.02 -24.13 -13.73
CA HIS A 560 -26.05 -25.57 -13.48
C HIS A 560 -26.18 -26.36 -14.79
N ILE A 561 -25.17 -27.17 -15.12
CA ILE A 561 -25.13 -27.95 -16.36
C ILE A 561 -24.83 -29.43 -16.14
N ARG A 562 -25.36 -30.28 -17.04
CA ARG A 562 -25.07 -31.71 -17.16
C ARG A 562 -24.90 -32.14 -18.61
N PHE A 563 -24.01 -33.09 -18.86
CA PHE A 563 -23.73 -33.59 -20.22
C PHE A 563 -24.43 -34.91 -20.52
N LEU A 564 -25.02 -34.99 -21.71
CA LEU A 564 -25.64 -36.18 -22.27
C LEU A 564 -24.86 -36.65 -23.51
N LYS A 565 -24.90 -37.94 -23.78
CA LYS A 565 -24.49 -38.50 -25.08
C LYS A 565 -25.52 -38.13 -26.15
N SER A 566 -25.14 -38.33 -27.42
CA SER A 566 -26.02 -38.10 -28.57
C SER A 566 -27.31 -38.94 -28.58
N ASP A 567 -27.35 -40.02 -27.82
CA ASP A 567 -28.53 -40.88 -27.64
C ASP A 567 -29.44 -40.46 -26.46
N GLY A 568 -29.13 -39.34 -25.80
CA GLY A 568 -29.87 -38.80 -24.65
C GLY A 568 -29.56 -39.46 -23.31
N THR A 569 -28.62 -40.42 -23.27
CA THR A 569 -28.16 -41.02 -22.00
C THR A 569 -27.09 -40.17 -21.34
N ASP A 570 -26.90 -40.32 -20.03
CA ASP A 570 -25.85 -39.61 -19.29
C ASP A 570 -24.46 -39.87 -19.88
N GLY A 571 -23.64 -38.82 -20.00
CA GLY A 571 -22.33 -38.85 -20.63
C GLY A 571 -21.26 -38.12 -19.82
N GLN A 572 -20.03 -38.63 -19.88
CA GLN A 572 -18.86 -37.92 -19.37
C GLN A 572 -18.37 -36.90 -20.39
N MET A 573 -17.95 -35.71 -19.95
CA MET A 573 -17.29 -34.74 -20.80
C MET A 573 -15.85 -35.18 -21.09
N SER A 574 -15.52 -35.32 -22.37
CA SER A 574 -14.20 -35.64 -22.84
C SER A 574 -13.40 -34.37 -23.08
N ILE A 575 -12.35 -34.15 -22.30
CA ILE A 575 -11.45 -33.00 -22.40
C ILE A 575 -10.31 -33.37 -23.35
N ARG A 576 -10.26 -32.74 -24.52
CA ARG A 576 -9.24 -33.01 -25.54
C ARG A 576 -8.25 -31.88 -25.71
N ASN A 577 -8.49 -30.72 -25.11
CA ASN A 577 -7.59 -29.58 -25.11
C ASN A 577 -7.65 -28.88 -23.73
N THR A 578 -7.11 -27.67 -23.59
CA THR A 578 -7.26 -26.86 -22.38
C THR A 578 -8.70 -26.41 -22.19
N VAL A 579 -9.32 -26.81 -21.08
CA VAL A 579 -10.67 -26.38 -20.72
C VAL A 579 -10.65 -25.85 -19.29
N THR A 580 -11.15 -24.63 -19.11
CA THR A 580 -11.23 -23.96 -17.82
C THR A 580 -12.68 -23.69 -17.48
N PHE A 581 -13.10 -24.03 -16.26
CA PHE A 581 -14.38 -23.64 -15.71
C PHE A 581 -14.16 -22.76 -14.47
N LYS A 582 -14.89 -21.65 -14.40
CA LYS A 582 -14.94 -20.78 -13.23
C LYS A 582 -16.38 -20.54 -12.82
N ASN A 583 -16.69 -20.69 -11.53
CA ASN A 583 -18.00 -20.34 -10.98
C ASN A 583 -19.16 -21.06 -11.69
N MET A 584 -19.02 -22.38 -11.87
CA MET A 584 -20.00 -23.23 -12.56
C MET A 584 -20.48 -24.36 -11.63
N HIS A 585 -21.76 -24.73 -11.73
CA HIS A 585 -22.27 -25.94 -11.10
C HIS A 585 -22.39 -27.04 -12.16
N ILE A 586 -21.65 -28.13 -11.96
CA ILE A 586 -21.56 -29.23 -12.92
C ILE A 586 -21.95 -30.51 -12.20
N SER A 587 -22.98 -31.18 -12.71
CA SER A 587 -23.43 -32.47 -12.19
C SER A 587 -23.08 -33.60 -13.16
N SER A 588 -22.77 -34.77 -12.61
CA SER A 588 -22.74 -36.01 -13.39
C SER A 588 -24.11 -36.67 -13.40
N GLY A 589 -24.44 -37.30 -14.52
CA GLY A 589 -25.60 -38.17 -14.61
C GLY A 589 -25.33 -39.58 -14.09
N HIS A 590 -26.39 -40.39 -13.95
CA HIS A 590 -26.33 -41.72 -13.35
C HIS A 590 -25.30 -42.64 -14.05
N GLY A 591 -24.43 -43.25 -13.25
CA GLY A 591 -23.46 -44.23 -13.73
C GLY A 591 -22.30 -43.69 -14.60
N THR A 592 -22.02 -42.39 -14.61
CA THR A 592 -20.92 -41.80 -15.41
C THR A 592 -19.95 -40.97 -14.57
N SER A 593 -18.68 -40.91 -14.99
CA SER A 593 -17.73 -39.91 -14.47
C SER A 593 -18.03 -38.54 -15.10
N MET A 594 -17.61 -37.45 -14.48
CA MET A 594 -17.93 -36.11 -14.98
C MET A 594 -17.02 -35.68 -16.13
N PHE A 595 -15.70 -35.78 -15.95
CA PHE A 595 -14.68 -35.43 -16.92
C PHE A 595 -13.79 -36.63 -17.23
N ALA A 596 -13.33 -36.73 -18.48
CA ALA A 596 -12.45 -37.80 -18.91
C ALA A 596 -11.53 -37.42 -20.06
N THR A 597 -10.49 -38.21 -20.28
CA THR A 597 -9.67 -38.15 -21.51
C THR A 597 -10.19 -39.03 -22.63
N SER A 598 -11.34 -39.71 -22.45
CA SER A 598 -11.90 -40.60 -23.46
C SER A 598 -12.03 -39.93 -24.83
N GLY A 599 -11.44 -40.53 -25.88
CA GLY A 599 -11.49 -39.94 -27.22
C GLY A 599 -10.57 -38.74 -27.46
N ALA A 600 -9.62 -38.44 -26.57
CA ALA A 600 -8.50 -37.54 -26.86
C ALA A 600 -7.70 -38.01 -28.09
N LYS A 601 -7.28 -37.07 -28.95
CA LYS A 601 -6.46 -37.36 -30.15
C LYS A 601 -4.98 -37.20 -29.83
N GLU A 602 -4.11 -37.84 -30.61
CA GLU A 602 -2.66 -37.87 -30.33
C GLU A 602 -1.98 -36.50 -30.33
N SER A 603 -2.54 -35.51 -31.03
CA SER A 603 -1.97 -34.19 -31.28
C SER A 603 -2.42 -33.10 -30.29
N GLN A 604 -3.11 -33.43 -29.21
CA GLN A 604 -3.70 -32.43 -28.31
C GLN A 604 -3.35 -32.68 -26.84
N ASN A 605 -3.31 -31.59 -26.07
CA ASN A 605 -2.91 -31.52 -24.68
C ASN A 605 -4.16 -31.34 -23.80
N SER A 606 -4.59 -32.38 -23.09
CA SER A 606 -5.75 -32.29 -22.19
C SER A 606 -5.35 -31.59 -20.88
N ILE A 607 -5.80 -30.36 -20.66
CA ILE A 607 -5.62 -29.61 -19.41
C ILE A 607 -7.00 -29.26 -18.88
N LEU A 608 -7.23 -29.44 -17.58
CA LEU A 608 -8.51 -29.10 -16.95
C LEU A 608 -8.27 -28.21 -15.73
N VAL A 609 -8.91 -27.04 -15.71
CA VAL A 609 -8.92 -26.12 -14.56
C VAL A 609 -10.36 -25.93 -14.10
N LEU A 610 -10.61 -26.14 -12.82
CA LEU A 610 -11.88 -25.92 -12.14
C LEU A 610 -11.61 -24.96 -10.99
N GLU A 611 -12.22 -23.77 -11.02
CA GLU A 611 -12.08 -22.76 -9.97
C GLU A 611 -13.44 -22.26 -9.52
N ASP A 612 -13.67 -22.16 -8.21
CA ASP A 612 -14.96 -21.72 -7.65
C ASP A 612 -16.15 -22.57 -8.14
N CYS A 613 -15.94 -23.84 -8.52
CA CYS A 613 -16.98 -24.69 -9.10
C CYS A 613 -17.66 -25.56 -8.03
N THR A 614 -18.95 -25.85 -8.25
CA THR A 614 -19.68 -26.90 -7.53
C THR A 614 -19.78 -28.15 -8.39
N LEU A 615 -19.35 -29.29 -7.86
CA LEU A 615 -19.33 -30.58 -8.56
C LEU A 615 -20.18 -31.58 -7.78
N SER A 616 -21.33 -31.98 -8.34
CA SER A 616 -22.32 -32.80 -7.60
C SER A 616 -22.77 -34.07 -8.33
N CYS A 617 -23.57 -34.88 -7.62
CA CYS A 617 -24.26 -36.06 -8.16
C CYS A 617 -23.35 -37.21 -8.65
N ILE A 618 -22.23 -37.47 -7.97
CA ILE A 618 -21.35 -38.60 -8.32
C ILE A 618 -21.97 -39.94 -7.90
N ASP A 619 -22.42 -40.72 -8.87
CA ASP A 619 -23.00 -42.04 -8.65
C ASP A 619 -21.96 -43.08 -8.17
N LYS A 620 -22.44 -44.19 -7.61
CA LYS A 620 -21.62 -45.24 -7.01
C LYS A 620 -20.51 -45.74 -7.93
N GLY A 621 -19.27 -45.69 -7.44
CA GLY A 621 -18.10 -46.16 -8.18
C GLY A 621 -17.71 -45.29 -9.38
N LYS A 622 -18.15 -44.02 -9.43
CA LYS A 622 -17.78 -43.05 -10.46
C LYS A 622 -16.89 -41.96 -9.88
N THR A 623 -16.30 -41.15 -10.76
CA THR A 623 -15.29 -40.16 -10.38
C THR A 623 -15.57 -38.81 -10.99
N ILE A 624 -15.10 -37.73 -10.37
CA ILE A 624 -15.15 -36.40 -11.00
C ILE A 624 -14.28 -36.44 -12.26
N ILE A 625 -13.00 -36.76 -12.11
CA ILE A 625 -12.06 -36.87 -13.22
C ILE A 625 -11.61 -38.31 -13.40
N SER A 626 -11.74 -38.82 -14.63
CA SER A 626 -11.34 -40.15 -15.04
C SER A 626 -10.40 -40.10 -16.23
N ASP A 627 -9.10 -40.30 -15.99
CA ASP A 627 -8.10 -40.26 -17.05
C ASP A 627 -8.05 -41.57 -17.86
N ASN A 628 -9.14 -41.93 -18.52
CA ASN A 628 -9.40 -43.27 -19.04
C ASN A 628 -8.92 -43.57 -20.47
N HIS A 629 -8.22 -42.66 -21.14
CA HIS A 629 -7.62 -42.94 -22.44
C HIS A 629 -6.41 -43.88 -22.36
N GLN A 630 -6.21 -44.75 -23.37
CA GLN A 630 -5.17 -45.79 -23.33
C GLN A 630 -3.74 -45.26 -23.43
N THR A 631 -3.54 -44.16 -24.17
CA THR A 631 -2.20 -43.61 -24.52
C THR A 631 -2.06 -42.12 -24.28
N LYS A 632 -3.08 -41.47 -23.71
CA LYS A 632 -3.10 -40.01 -23.50
C LYS A 632 -3.54 -39.75 -22.09
N SER A 633 -2.93 -38.78 -21.43
CA SER A 633 -3.26 -38.39 -20.07
C SER A 633 -3.64 -36.93 -20.04
N PHE A 634 -4.35 -36.50 -19.01
CA PHE A 634 -4.33 -35.08 -18.68
C PHE A 634 -2.87 -34.68 -18.42
N ILE A 635 -2.44 -33.56 -18.98
CA ILE A 635 -1.14 -32.96 -18.65
C ILE A 635 -1.22 -32.35 -17.27
N SER A 636 -2.29 -31.61 -17.00
CA SER A 636 -2.57 -31.12 -15.67
C SER A 636 -4.06 -31.09 -15.37
N VAL A 637 -4.38 -31.22 -14.08
CA VAL A 637 -5.72 -31.05 -13.55
C VAL A 637 -5.61 -30.19 -12.28
N THR A 638 -6.38 -29.11 -12.23
CA THR A 638 -6.46 -28.23 -11.06
C THR A 638 -7.91 -28.10 -10.62
N LEU A 639 -8.16 -28.37 -9.34
CA LEU A 639 -9.34 -27.94 -8.62
C LEU A 639 -8.88 -26.93 -7.57
N ASN A 640 -9.40 -25.71 -7.68
CA ASN A 640 -9.11 -24.63 -6.74
C ASN A 640 -10.43 -24.09 -6.19
N ASN A 641 -10.55 -23.93 -4.88
CA ASN A 641 -11.72 -23.31 -4.25
C ASN A 641 -13.07 -23.97 -4.61
N CYS A 642 -13.10 -25.28 -4.89
CA CYS A 642 -14.30 -25.98 -5.37
C CYS A 642 -15.09 -26.69 -4.27
N LEU A 643 -16.40 -26.90 -4.50
CA LEU A 643 -17.24 -27.86 -3.77
C LEU A 643 -17.31 -29.19 -4.51
N VAL A 644 -17.14 -30.30 -3.79
CA VAL A 644 -17.21 -31.64 -4.37
C VAL A 644 -18.08 -32.53 -3.51
N GLU A 645 -19.27 -32.88 -4.01
CA GLU A 645 -20.20 -33.78 -3.33
C GLU A 645 -20.03 -35.22 -3.81
N PHE A 646 -19.80 -36.13 -2.87
CA PHE A 646 -19.88 -37.57 -3.10
C PHE A 646 -21.26 -38.08 -2.67
N VAL A 647 -21.94 -38.83 -3.54
CA VAL A 647 -23.26 -39.41 -3.20
C VAL A 647 -23.13 -40.86 -2.71
N ASN A 648 -22.12 -41.60 -3.17
CA ASN A 648 -21.99 -43.03 -2.90
C ASN A 648 -20.54 -43.49 -2.73
N ASP A 649 -20.39 -44.69 -2.16
CA ASP A 649 -19.12 -45.43 -2.06
C ASP A 649 -18.41 -45.64 -3.41
N GLY A 650 -17.09 -45.77 -3.34
CA GLY A 650 -16.21 -46.05 -4.47
C GLY A 650 -15.87 -44.81 -5.31
N SER A 651 -16.25 -43.63 -4.83
CA SER A 651 -16.05 -42.37 -5.53
C SER A 651 -14.62 -41.86 -5.40
N CYS A 652 -14.16 -41.13 -6.41
CA CYS A 652 -12.86 -40.47 -6.38
C CYS A 652 -12.90 -39.11 -7.06
N VAL A 653 -12.15 -38.13 -6.53
CA VAL A 653 -12.01 -36.84 -7.23
C VAL A 653 -11.21 -37.06 -8.51
N ILE A 654 -10.00 -37.62 -8.42
CA ILE A 654 -9.14 -37.86 -9.58
C ILE A 654 -8.68 -39.31 -9.64
N THR A 655 -9.07 -40.03 -10.70
CA THR A 655 -8.59 -41.39 -10.97
C THR A 655 -7.82 -41.48 -12.27
N TYR A 656 -6.63 -42.07 -12.19
CA TYR A 656 -5.81 -42.42 -13.34
C TYR A 656 -5.75 -43.94 -13.42
N PRO A 657 -6.47 -44.57 -14.37
CA PRO A 657 -6.56 -46.00 -14.45
C PRO A 657 -5.21 -46.63 -14.76
N THR A 658 -5.10 -47.84 -14.26
CA THR A 658 -4.04 -48.78 -14.50
C THR A 658 -4.06 -49.27 -15.94
N ASN A 659 -2.88 -49.31 -16.60
CA ASN A 659 -2.59 -49.88 -17.95
C ASN A 659 -2.20 -48.88 -19.04
N LYS A 660 -1.93 -47.62 -18.71
CA LYS A 660 -1.43 -46.69 -19.72
C LYS A 660 -0.04 -47.09 -20.17
N THR A 661 0.13 -47.23 -21.47
CA THR A 661 1.44 -47.54 -22.09
C THR A 661 2.29 -46.31 -22.33
N ASP A 662 1.67 -45.12 -22.30
CA ASP A 662 2.31 -43.82 -22.45
C ASP A 662 1.63 -42.82 -21.51
N PHE A 663 2.41 -42.23 -20.60
CA PHE A 663 1.93 -41.34 -19.55
C PHE A 663 2.58 -39.97 -19.70
N SER A 664 1.75 -38.94 -19.88
CA SER A 664 2.17 -37.56 -20.16
C SER A 664 1.77 -36.57 -19.06
N GLY A 665 1.19 -37.05 -17.96
CA GLY A 665 0.72 -36.18 -16.87
C GLY A 665 1.87 -35.58 -16.09
N LYS A 666 1.69 -34.32 -15.69
CA LYS A 666 2.68 -33.49 -15.01
C LYS A 666 2.19 -32.96 -13.67
N GLY A 667 0.91 -32.59 -13.54
CA GLY A 667 0.42 -31.97 -12.30
C GLY A 667 -1.01 -32.34 -11.93
N LEU A 668 -1.25 -32.63 -10.66
CA LEU A 668 -2.58 -32.80 -10.07
C LEU A 668 -2.68 -31.93 -8.83
N THR A 669 -3.56 -30.94 -8.85
CA THR A 669 -3.76 -30.02 -7.74
C THR A 669 -5.21 -30.06 -7.26
N VAL A 670 -5.40 -30.28 -5.97
CA VAL A 670 -6.68 -30.11 -5.27
C VAL A 670 -6.41 -29.16 -4.10
N ASN A 671 -6.77 -27.89 -4.28
CA ASN A 671 -6.42 -26.81 -3.37
C ASN A 671 -7.67 -26.06 -2.87
N ASN A 672 -7.71 -25.76 -1.58
CA ASN A 672 -8.78 -24.96 -0.99
C ASN A 672 -10.20 -25.50 -1.26
N CYS A 673 -10.37 -26.80 -1.47
CA CYS A 673 -11.65 -27.41 -1.81
C CYS A 673 -12.39 -27.93 -0.57
N VAL A 674 -13.72 -27.98 -0.68
CA VAL A 674 -14.58 -28.69 0.26
C VAL A 674 -15.04 -29.98 -0.40
N ILE A 675 -14.69 -31.12 0.19
CA ILE A 675 -14.97 -32.45 -0.36
C ILE A 675 -15.84 -33.19 0.65
N TYR A 676 -17.10 -33.43 0.34
CA TYR A 676 -18.06 -33.85 1.34
C TYR A 676 -19.04 -34.90 0.86
N SER A 677 -19.69 -35.53 1.82
CA SER A 677 -20.88 -36.34 1.59
C SER A 677 -21.88 -36.14 2.73
N LYS A 678 -23.17 -36.27 2.41
CA LYS A 678 -24.23 -36.22 3.43
C LYS A 678 -24.13 -37.42 4.37
N ASP A 679 -23.93 -38.60 3.80
CA ASP A 679 -23.71 -39.85 4.52
C ASP A 679 -22.22 -40.21 4.54
N LEU A 680 -21.80 -41.06 5.47
CA LEU A 680 -20.43 -41.57 5.44
C LEU A 680 -20.22 -42.44 4.19
N VAL A 681 -19.29 -42.04 3.34
CA VAL A 681 -18.91 -42.78 2.12
C VAL A 681 -17.45 -43.20 2.13
N LYS A 682 -17.14 -44.26 1.39
CA LYS A 682 -15.77 -44.70 1.11
C LYS A 682 -15.28 -44.13 -0.20
N GLY A 683 -14.25 -43.30 -0.16
CA GLY A 683 -13.70 -42.66 -1.36
C GLY A 683 -12.22 -42.33 -1.28
N ASN A 684 -11.67 -41.90 -2.42
CA ASN A 684 -10.30 -41.42 -2.54
C ASN A 684 -10.32 -39.96 -3.03
N ILE A 685 -9.39 -39.12 -2.60
CA ILE A 685 -9.19 -37.84 -3.29
C ILE A 685 -8.42 -38.11 -4.60
N ILE A 686 -7.29 -38.81 -4.50
CA ILE A 686 -6.46 -39.16 -5.66
C ILE A 686 -6.20 -40.66 -5.67
N SER A 687 -6.32 -41.27 -6.84
CA SER A 687 -6.00 -42.68 -7.08
C SER A 687 -5.31 -42.89 -8.41
N ILE A 688 -3.98 -43.09 -8.39
CA ILE A 688 -3.16 -43.29 -9.60
C ILE A 688 -2.51 -44.66 -9.60
N GLY A 689 -2.88 -45.52 -10.57
CA GLY A 689 -2.24 -46.84 -10.75
C GLY A 689 -2.48 -47.85 -9.61
N THR A 690 -1.92 -49.05 -9.76
CA THR A 690 -1.95 -50.15 -8.76
C THR A 690 -0.70 -51.02 -8.87
N SER A 691 -0.48 -51.89 -7.87
CA SER A 691 0.61 -52.89 -7.87
C SER A 691 0.62 -53.83 -9.07
N SER A 692 -0.54 -54.11 -9.66
CA SER A 692 -0.66 -55.04 -10.79
C SER A 692 -0.31 -54.39 -12.12
N ASN A 693 -0.36 -53.06 -12.20
CA ASN A 693 -0.33 -52.29 -13.44
C ASN A 693 0.33 -50.94 -13.16
N LYS A 694 1.66 -50.96 -13.26
CA LYS A 694 2.55 -49.82 -12.97
C LYS A 694 2.42 -48.81 -14.10
N THR A 695 1.58 -47.79 -13.93
CA THR A 695 1.68 -46.60 -14.79
C THR A 695 2.96 -45.88 -14.39
N VAL A 696 3.91 -45.68 -15.30
CA VAL A 696 5.13 -44.91 -15.02
C VAL A 696 4.73 -43.44 -14.98
N THR A 697 4.51 -42.94 -13.77
CA THR A 697 4.10 -41.55 -13.49
C THR A 697 5.21 -40.78 -12.79
N GLU A 698 6.47 -41.07 -13.10
CA GLU A 698 7.66 -40.48 -12.47
C GLU A 698 7.75 -38.96 -12.63
N ASP A 699 6.98 -38.38 -13.55
CA ASP A 699 6.95 -36.94 -13.84
C ASP A 699 5.75 -36.20 -13.21
N ILE A 700 4.87 -36.88 -12.45
CA ILE A 700 3.66 -36.24 -11.92
C ILE A 700 3.89 -35.62 -10.53
N ASP A 701 3.57 -34.34 -10.39
CA ASP A 701 3.48 -33.64 -9.11
C ASP A 701 2.05 -33.73 -8.57
N ILE A 702 1.91 -34.15 -7.31
CA ILE A 702 0.63 -34.31 -6.64
C ILE A 702 0.54 -33.31 -5.50
N VAL A 703 -0.44 -32.42 -5.53
CA VAL A 703 -0.66 -31.36 -4.54
C VAL A 703 -2.08 -31.44 -4.02
N VAL A 704 -2.23 -31.65 -2.70
CA VAL A 704 -3.52 -31.68 -2.00
C VAL A 704 -3.40 -30.78 -0.77
N THR A 705 -3.89 -29.54 -0.88
CA THR A 705 -3.61 -28.49 0.11
C THR A 705 -4.84 -27.72 0.56
N ASP A 706 -4.88 -27.36 1.84
CA ASP A 706 -5.87 -26.44 2.41
C ASP A 706 -7.33 -26.90 2.19
N ASN A 707 -7.59 -28.21 2.15
CA ASN A 707 -8.94 -28.74 1.89
C ASN A 707 -9.70 -29.06 3.18
N THR A 708 -11.03 -28.92 3.14
CA THR A 708 -11.95 -29.46 4.15
C THR A 708 -12.61 -30.73 3.62
N ILE A 709 -12.51 -31.84 4.35
CA ILE A 709 -12.99 -33.15 3.93
C ILE A 709 -14.01 -33.67 4.95
N TYR A 710 -15.26 -33.84 4.57
CA TYR A 710 -16.35 -34.19 5.48
C TYR A 710 -17.05 -35.50 5.10
N ASN A 711 -17.19 -36.43 6.04
CA ASN A 711 -17.85 -37.72 5.85
C ASN A 711 -17.27 -38.58 4.72
N ILE A 712 -16.01 -38.37 4.36
CA ILE A 712 -15.27 -39.22 3.42
C ILE A 712 -14.28 -40.07 4.21
N SER A 713 -14.54 -41.37 4.28
CA SER A 713 -13.59 -42.36 4.82
C SER A 713 -12.74 -42.95 3.68
N ALA A 714 -11.45 -43.16 3.94
CA ALA A 714 -10.62 -43.86 2.98
C ALA A 714 -10.93 -45.38 3.00
N PRO A 715 -11.07 -46.05 1.84
CA PRO A 715 -11.17 -47.52 1.82
C PRO A 715 -9.85 -48.21 2.20
N ASN A 716 -8.72 -47.51 2.06
CA ASN A 716 -7.38 -47.93 2.51
C ASN A 716 -6.41 -46.73 2.60
N VAL A 717 -6.35 -45.88 1.55
CA VAL A 717 -5.49 -44.69 1.48
C VAL A 717 -6.27 -43.54 0.85
N LEU A 718 -6.26 -42.34 1.42
CA LEU A 718 -7.04 -41.21 0.88
C LEU A 718 -6.44 -40.61 -0.40
N VAL A 719 -5.13 -40.38 -0.41
CA VAL A 719 -4.32 -39.88 -1.55
C VAL A 719 -3.29 -40.95 -1.90
N ARG A 720 -3.45 -41.61 -3.06
CA ARG A 720 -2.54 -42.70 -3.46
C ARG A 720 -2.04 -42.56 -4.89
N ALA A 721 -0.77 -42.90 -5.06
CA ALA A 721 -0.18 -43.12 -6.37
C ALA A 721 0.77 -44.32 -6.38
N TYR A 722 0.95 -44.94 -7.55
CA TYR A 722 1.94 -45.99 -7.69
C TYR A 722 3.37 -45.41 -7.75
N THR A 723 3.58 -44.41 -8.60
CA THR A 723 4.79 -43.59 -8.71
C THR A 723 4.39 -42.11 -8.70
N ALA A 724 5.32 -41.21 -8.37
CA ALA A 724 5.14 -39.76 -8.52
C ALA A 724 6.52 -39.08 -8.59
N ASN A 725 6.57 -37.87 -9.14
CA ASN A 725 7.74 -36.99 -9.01
C ASN A 725 7.80 -36.40 -7.60
N SER A 726 6.69 -35.80 -7.16
CA SER A 726 6.53 -35.21 -5.83
C SER A 726 5.12 -35.45 -5.26
N LEU A 727 5.02 -35.35 -3.93
CA LEU A 727 3.77 -35.47 -3.19
C LEU A 727 3.71 -34.43 -2.08
N THR A 728 2.85 -33.43 -2.23
CA THR A 728 2.55 -32.42 -1.22
C THR A 728 1.13 -32.60 -0.71
N VAL A 729 0.99 -32.91 0.58
CA VAL A 729 -0.31 -33.02 1.26
C VAL A 729 -0.25 -32.20 2.54
N LYS A 730 -0.83 -30.99 2.50
CA LYS A 730 -0.58 -29.97 3.53
C LYS A 730 -1.86 -29.27 3.99
N ASN A 731 -1.95 -28.96 5.28
CA ASN A 731 -3.00 -28.10 5.82
C ASN A 731 -4.44 -28.56 5.53
N ASN A 732 -4.69 -29.85 5.36
CA ASN A 732 -6.04 -30.37 5.16
C ASN A 732 -6.72 -30.67 6.50
N VAL A 733 -8.03 -30.47 6.58
CA VAL A 733 -8.85 -30.88 7.74
C VAL A 733 -9.86 -31.93 7.29
N ALA A 734 -9.85 -33.10 7.91
CA ALA A 734 -10.80 -34.17 7.67
C ALA A 734 -11.66 -34.45 8.92
N TYR A 735 -12.95 -34.72 8.72
CA TYR A 735 -13.89 -35.09 9.77
C TYR A 735 -14.80 -36.24 9.31
N TYR A 736 -14.95 -37.28 10.13
CA TYR A 736 -16.02 -38.28 9.97
C TYR A 736 -16.31 -39.00 11.30
N ALA A 737 -17.60 -39.23 11.59
CA ALA A 737 -18.05 -39.76 12.87
C ALA A 737 -17.64 -41.23 13.11
N ALA A 738 -18.03 -42.20 12.28
CA ALA A 738 -17.72 -43.61 12.54
C ALA A 738 -17.69 -44.52 11.29
N GLY A 739 -16.59 -45.21 11.02
CA GLY A 739 -16.48 -46.19 9.91
C GLY A 739 -15.34 -47.20 10.07
N PRO A 740 -15.44 -48.41 9.48
CA PRO A 740 -14.40 -49.42 9.58
C PRO A 740 -13.38 -49.25 8.44
N SER A 741 -12.20 -48.71 8.72
CA SER A 741 -11.04 -48.95 7.86
C SER A 741 -9.72 -48.50 8.47
N LYS A 742 -8.73 -49.40 8.35
CA LYS A 742 -7.30 -49.07 8.28
C LYS A 742 -7.14 -47.98 7.23
N SER A 743 -6.82 -46.77 7.66
CA SER A 743 -6.81 -45.60 6.81
C SER A 743 -5.46 -44.92 6.92
N TYR A 744 -4.77 -44.79 5.79
CA TYR A 744 -3.62 -43.92 5.65
C TYR A 744 -4.04 -42.66 4.88
N LEU A 745 -3.44 -41.52 5.19
CA LEU A 745 -3.63 -40.29 4.44
C LEU A 745 -3.00 -40.46 3.06
N THR A 746 -1.76 -40.95 3.02
CA THR A 746 -0.96 -40.98 1.78
C THR A 746 -0.26 -42.31 1.54
N ALA A 747 -0.09 -42.68 0.26
CA ALA A 747 0.75 -43.80 -0.13
C ALA A 747 1.38 -43.59 -1.51
N ILE A 748 2.69 -43.80 -1.60
CA ILE A 748 3.40 -44.03 -2.87
C ILE A 748 3.92 -45.46 -2.84
N TYR A 749 3.38 -46.32 -3.71
CA TYR A 749 3.70 -47.76 -3.69
C TYR A 749 5.09 -48.10 -4.26
N ASN A 750 5.73 -47.17 -4.97
CA ASN A 750 7.10 -47.34 -5.43
C ASN A 750 8.07 -47.24 -4.25
N GLY A 751 8.78 -48.35 -3.99
CA GLY A 751 9.79 -48.43 -2.94
C GLY A 751 10.98 -47.48 -3.14
N ASP A 752 11.22 -47.01 -4.37
CA ASP A 752 12.34 -46.13 -4.70
C ASP A 752 12.00 -44.62 -4.64
N PHE A 753 10.78 -44.25 -4.27
CA PHE A 753 10.40 -42.84 -4.18
C PHE A 753 11.20 -42.10 -3.09
N PRO A 754 11.92 -41.00 -3.41
CA PRO A 754 12.72 -40.28 -2.44
C PRO A 754 11.86 -39.60 -1.38
N ALA A 755 12.14 -39.85 -0.10
CA ALA A 755 11.43 -39.19 1.01
C ALA A 755 11.47 -37.65 0.94
N ALA A 756 12.55 -37.07 0.41
CA ALA A 756 12.69 -35.62 0.24
C ALA A 756 11.69 -35.01 -0.77
N ASN A 757 11.05 -35.84 -1.60
CA ASN A 757 10.04 -35.40 -2.56
C ASN A 757 8.62 -35.45 -1.99
N ALA A 758 8.45 -35.83 -0.72
CA ALA A 758 7.17 -35.78 -0.01
C ALA A 758 7.17 -34.68 1.06
N GLU A 759 6.14 -33.83 1.05
CA GLU A 759 5.82 -32.88 2.11
C GLU A 759 4.43 -33.22 2.67
N ILE A 760 4.36 -33.77 3.88
CA ILE A 760 3.10 -34.16 4.54
C ILE A 760 3.03 -33.54 5.92
N THR A 761 2.38 -32.38 6.06
CA THR A 761 2.40 -31.60 7.31
C THR A 761 1.18 -30.71 7.50
N GLY A 762 0.88 -30.30 8.73
CA GLY A 762 -0.19 -29.35 9.03
C GLY A 762 -1.61 -29.92 8.91
N ASN A 763 -1.77 -31.23 8.73
CA ASN A 763 -3.08 -31.83 8.47
C ASN A 763 -3.78 -32.28 9.78
N TYR A 764 -5.11 -32.23 9.80
CA TYR A 764 -5.96 -32.61 10.93
C TYR A 764 -7.00 -33.66 10.54
N LEU A 765 -7.30 -34.56 11.48
CA LEU A 765 -8.31 -35.60 11.34
C LEU A 765 -9.06 -35.69 12.67
N TYR A 766 -10.37 -35.55 12.59
CA TYR A 766 -11.29 -35.68 13.71
C TYR A 766 -12.22 -36.87 13.47
N THR A 767 -12.15 -37.88 14.35
CA THR A 767 -12.95 -39.11 14.22
C THR A 767 -13.13 -39.85 15.57
N GLN A 768 -14.06 -40.81 15.67
CA GLN A 768 -14.32 -41.58 16.91
C GLN A 768 -13.25 -42.64 17.24
N TYR A 769 -12.35 -43.01 16.33
CA TYR A 769 -11.44 -44.14 16.54
C TYR A 769 -10.04 -43.74 17.03
N SER A 770 -9.65 -44.29 18.19
CA SER A 770 -8.42 -43.98 18.93
C SER A 770 -7.26 -44.96 18.73
N LYS A 771 -7.16 -45.63 17.57
CA LYS A 771 -6.20 -46.74 17.39
C LYS A 771 -5.41 -46.81 16.09
N GLU A 772 -5.38 -45.74 15.30
CA GLU A 772 -4.58 -45.72 14.08
C GLU A 772 -3.45 -44.72 14.17
N ASP A 773 -2.37 -45.12 14.86
CA ASP A 773 -1.08 -44.41 14.94
C ASP A 773 -0.45 -44.14 13.55
N ASN A 774 -1.07 -44.59 12.45
CA ASN A 774 -0.52 -44.53 11.10
C ASN A 774 -1.34 -43.69 10.10
N PHE A 775 -2.45 -43.02 10.49
CA PHE A 775 -3.24 -42.25 9.51
C PHE A 775 -2.38 -41.18 8.83
N TRP A 776 -1.48 -40.53 9.56
CA TRP A 776 -0.61 -39.49 9.00
C TRP A 776 0.63 -40.03 8.29
N SER A 777 0.82 -41.34 8.23
CA SER A 777 2.00 -41.93 7.60
C SER A 777 1.89 -41.93 6.08
N LEU A 778 3.00 -41.63 5.40
CA LEU A 778 3.24 -42.10 4.03
C LEU A 778 3.60 -43.57 4.08
N VAL A 779 2.80 -44.43 3.43
CA VAL A 779 3.08 -45.87 3.41
C VAL A 779 3.50 -46.39 2.04
N HIS A 780 4.24 -47.51 2.08
CA HIS A 780 4.74 -48.27 0.92
C HIS A 780 5.91 -47.63 0.15
N THR A 781 6.59 -46.65 0.74
CA THR A 781 7.71 -45.89 0.15
C THR A 781 9.02 -46.12 0.92
N GLY A 782 10.02 -46.73 0.28
CA GLY A 782 11.37 -46.91 0.83
C GLY A 782 11.44 -47.37 2.30
N SER A 783 12.33 -46.73 3.06
CA SER A 783 12.52 -46.91 4.52
C SER A 783 11.70 -45.92 5.35
N PHE A 784 10.80 -45.14 4.73
CA PHE A 784 10.03 -44.11 5.39
C PHE A 784 8.96 -44.76 6.26
N LYS A 785 9.30 -45.02 7.52
CA LYS A 785 8.41 -45.46 8.58
C LYS A 785 8.37 -44.36 9.64
N ASP A 786 7.91 -43.18 9.26
CA ASP A 786 7.65 -42.14 10.25
C ASP A 786 6.20 -42.29 10.72
N PRO A 787 5.94 -42.73 11.97
CA PRO A 787 4.59 -43.03 12.40
C PRO A 787 3.67 -41.79 12.33
N VAL A 788 4.19 -40.57 12.53
CA VAL A 788 3.45 -39.32 12.30
C VAL A 788 4.46 -38.23 11.95
N PRO A 789 4.52 -37.71 10.70
CA PRO A 789 5.35 -36.55 10.40
C PRO A 789 4.96 -35.37 11.29
N SER A 790 5.95 -34.65 11.83
CA SER A 790 5.72 -33.53 12.75
C SER A 790 4.72 -32.51 12.18
N GLY A 791 3.75 -32.11 13.00
CA GLY A 791 2.74 -31.11 12.63
C GLY A 791 1.45 -31.66 12.03
N ASN A 792 1.22 -32.97 12.04
CA ASN A 792 -0.09 -33.55 11.75
C ASN A 792 -0.80 -34.00 13.04
N TYR A 793 -2.12 -33.88 13.09
CA TYR A 793 -2.90 -34.00 14.32
C TYR A 793 -4.08 -34.96 14.19
N LEU A 794 -4.18 -35.92 15.10
CA LEU A 794 -5.32 -36.81 15.24
C LEU A 794 -6.10 -36.44 16.50
N HIS A 795 -7.37 -36.14 16.33
CA HIS A 795 -8.26 -35.67 17.39
C HIS A 795 -9.52 -36.53 17.48
N SER A 796 -10.17 -36.48 18.64
CA SER A 796 -11.50 -37.07 18.79
C SER A 796 -12.54 -36.18 18.13
N GLU A 797 -13.62 -36.75 17.61
CA GLU A 797 -14.72 -35.93 17.06
C GLU A 797 -15.29 -34.92 18.06
N ALA A 798 -15.18 -35.20 19.37
CA ALA A 798 -15.68 -34.33 20.43
C ALA A 798 -14.92 -33.00 20.54
N ASP A 799 -13.73 -32.90 19.92
CA ASP A 799 -12.89 -31.72 19.94
C ASP A 799 -13.40 -30.60 18.99
N GLY A 800 -14.40 -30.89 18.13
CA GLY A 800 -15.23 -29.87 17.45
C GLY A 800 -14.51 -28.97 16.45
N CYS A 801 -13.91 -29.54 15.39
CA CYS A 801 -13.13 -28.80 14.39
C CYS A 801 -13.94 -28.00 13.36
N ILE A 802 -15.25 -28.22 13.29
CA ILE A 802 -16.18 -27.53 12.40
C ILE A 802 -17.06 -26.64 13.30
N SER A 803 -17.15 -25.35 12.98
CA SER A 803 -17.87 -24.37 13.80
C SER A 803 -19.39 -24.42 13.59
N SER A 804 -19.84 -24.84 12.40
CA SER A 804 -21.24 -25.08 12.07
C SER A 804 -21.38 -26.11 10.95
N PHE A 805 -22.47 -26.87 10.95
CA PHE A 805 -22.74 -27.88 9.93
C PHE A 805 -23.98 -27.51 9.12
N ASP A 806 -23.83 -27.44 7.81
CA ASP A 806 -24.94 -27.54 6.86
C ASP A 806 -24.54 -28.50 5.73
N THR A 807 -25.00 -29.74 5.88
CA THR A 807 -24.71 -30.86 4.97
C THR A 807 -25.45 -30.77 3.65
N GLU A 808 -26.52 -29.98 3.56
CA GLU A 808 -27.23 -29.81 2.29
C GLU A 808 -26.41 -28.95 1.33
N ASN A 809 -25.78 -27.90 1.87
CA ASN A 809 -25.01 -26.91 1.11
C ASN A 809 -23.50 -27.12 1.11
N GLY A 810 -23.01 -28.20 1.75
CA GLY A 810 -21.57 -28.44 1.86
C GLY A 810 -20.83 -27.38 2.69
N TYR A 811 -21.52 -26.78 3.66
CA TYR A 811 -21.00 -25.71 4.49
C TYR A 811 -20.48 -26.25 5.84
N PHE A 812 -19.15 -26.28 5.96
CA PHE A 812 -18.36 -26.83 7.07
C PHE A 812 -17.20 -25.89 7.45
N PRO A 813 -17.47 -24.64 7.84
CA PRO A 813 -16.43 -23.70 8.24
C PRO A 813 -15.57 -24.26 9.37
N ILE A 814 -14.27 -24.03 9.25
CA ILE A 814 -13.29 -24.49 10.23
C ILE A 814 -13.44 -23.68 11.52
N ASN A 815 -13.43 -24.39 12.66
CA ASN A 815 -13.33 -23.77 13.96
C ASN A 815 -11.88 -23.36 14.24
N THR A 816 -11.56 -22.10 13.93
CA THR A 816 -10.21 -21.52 14.06
C THR A 816 -9.70 -21.45 15.51
N ALA A 817 -10.59 -21.60 16.50
CA ALA A 817 -10.18 -21.73 17.91
C ALA A 817 -9.58 -23.12 18.21
N VAL A 818 -9.86 -24.12 17.38
CA VAL A 818 -9.38 -25.51 17.54
C VAL A 818 -8.30 -25.83 16.51
N VAL A 819 -8.53 -25.47 15.25
CA VAL A 819 -7.55 -25.60 14.16
C VAL A 819 -6.78 -24.28 14.03
N THR A 820 -5.55 -24.26 14.54
CA THR A 820 -4.81 -22.99 14.81
C THR A 820 -3.71 -22.68 13.79
N ASN A 821 -3.42 -23.58 12.86
CA ASN A 821 -2.40 -23.39 11.82
C ASN A 821 -2.97 -22.86 10.49
N GLY A 822 -4.25 -22.47 10.46
CA GLY A 822 -4.93 -22.06 9.23
C GLY A 822 -5.26 -23.21 8.27
N ALA A 823 -5.30 -24.46 8.74
CA ALA A 823 -5.67 -25.60 7.92
C ALA A 823 -7.17 -25.65 7.60
N GLY A 824 -7.47 -26.25 6.45
CA GLY A 824 -8.81 -26.43 5.90
C GLY A 824 -9.17 -25.37 4.88
N ALA A 825 -10.31 -25.59 4.22
CA ALA A 825 -10.79 -24.68 3.19
C ALA A 825 -11.19 -23.33 3.80
N ASP A 826 -10.76 -22.26 3.16
CA ASP A 826 -11.17 -20.89 3.48
C ASP A 826 -12.58 -20.67 2.94
N TYR A 827 -13.52 -20.37 3.84
CA TYR A 827 -14.92 -20.07 3.52
C TYR A 827 -15.15 -18.60 3.16
N ASP A 828 -14.27 -17.69 3.56
CA ASP A 828 -14.42 -16.27 3.26
C ASP A 828 -14.10 -15.98 1.79
N THR A 829 -13.29 -16.83 1.14
CA THR A 829 -12.98 -16.75 -0.29
C THR A 829 -13.99 -17.47 -1.19
N LYS A 830 -15.04 -18.07 -0.62
CA LYS A 830 -16.01 -18.87 -1.40
C LYS A 830 -17.29 -18.07 -1.63
N TYR A 831 -17.55 -17.78 -2.90
CA TYR A 831 -18.79 -17.14 -3.33
C TYR A 831 -19.87 -18.22 -3.49
N TRP A 832 -20.62 -18.49 -2.42
CA TRP A 832 -21.64 -19.55 -2.39
C TRP A 832 -23.07 -19.03 -2.66
N ILE A 833 -23.85 -19.81 -3.42
CA ILE A 833 -25.31 -19.85 -3.32
C ILE A 833 -25.67 -20.81 -2.17
N ALA A 834 -26.53 -20.39 -1.24
CA ALA A 834 -27.29 -21.35 -0.42
C ALA A 834 -28.33 -22.00 -1.34
N HIS A 835 -28.23 -23.31 -1.60
CA HIS A 835 -29.25 -24.04 -2.37
C HIS A 835 -30.59 -24.12 -1.61
#